data_AF-A0A930GYS5-F1
#
_entry.id   AF-A0A930GYS5-F1
#
_cell.length_a   1.000
_cell.length_b   1.000
_cell.length_c   1.000
_cell.angle_alpha   90.00
_cell.angle_beta   90.00
_cell.angle_gamma   90.00
#
_symmetry.space_group_name_H-M   'P 1'
#
loop_
_entity.id
_entity.type
_entity.pdbx_description
1 polymer ?
#
loop_
_entity_poly.entity_id
_entity_poly.type
_entity_poly.pdbx_seq_one_letter_code
_entity_poly.pdbx_strand_id
1 'polypeptide(L)'
;GKTLGTINAGHFVYVTIDQISPYLQRAYIAQEDRKFLSHNGVDYKATLRAFVQLVKNKGKITQGGSTITQQVVKNTYLTAERTYTRKIVEIILAQELEKRYSKADIMEIYCNTNFYGNNCYGVEAASQFYFDKAAKDLSIEEAATLAGISNAPTRYDPLRHPDRAVKKRNQVLKSMETVGYLSEEEYEKAISTEFTISKNTQKSTDEDYLSAYALYAATIRMMEVNQFPFTYHFKDQTEKENYQEQYEESYAYYNRELRAGGYTIYTSLNPEIQAQAQEILDQNLSKFQEVQENGKFSMQGAAVIIDNKSGYVVATIGGRGTEDKYNRAYLSFRQPGSAIKPLLDYAPALDLGVFRAASLIDDHKWEDGPSNSGGNYHGEVTLREATNRSLNTVAWQVLEAVGIKNGLEYLEKMQFLGISLRDYDAMAVSIGGFTNGLRIVDMAKGYSTLANGGVYDGKTCILKIESEKNGVVADENSFQSTQVYSEDTAFIMTDILKGTINTEYGTGRGLQLKNKMPAAGKTGTSNGSKDTWFCGYTKYYSMAVWVGHDMPVEMPGIYGATYAGKIWKNVMDTIHEGLPAEDWVQPDTVEKVTDEQSGIMDYVSLSAKKKGEESQKKKEEKDNKQTVMRDLERYENLKIASIEDIFTARALFSEIRELLNEISDEKFKAEYQEKLFAKQKEFLKIEEDRKDEIEEYLKKQEEESSRNESMEESKVKESEDKTSRNIKREAFLSSLTALQSLEYQDGDTEALIADAIERLKDLNGTEDFTSLSQQLEKAINRVRKLPTRSSDSGSSGGGSPFYNGPGEGNFPGEADSENGPGVSP
;
A
#
# COMPACT_ATOMS: atom_id res chain seq x y z
N GLY A 1 -29.98 -9.68 -5.87
CA GLY A 1 -31.34 -9.20 -5.53
C GLY A 1 -32.00 -9.93 -4.36
N LYS A 2 -31.32 -10.84 -3.65
CA LYS A 2 -31.80 -11.38 -2.37
C LYS A 2 -31.61 -10.31 -1.28
N THR A 3 -32.63 -10.06 -0.46
CA THR A 3 -32.51 -9.15 0.68
C THR A 3 -31.54 -9.73 1.71
N LEU A 4 -30.48 -8.98 2.04
CA LEU A 4 -29.49 -9.38 3.06
C LEU A 4 -29.92 -8.97 4.47
N GLY A 5 -30.51 -7.78 4.60
CA GLY A 5 -31.02 -7.26 5.86
C GLY A 5 -31.81 -5.98 5.64
N THR A 6 -32.56 -5.58 6.67
CA THR A 6 -33.34 -4.34 6.71
C THR A 6 -32.93 -3.57 7.96
N ILE A 7 -32.18 -2.49 7.78
CA ILE A 7 -31.63 -1.67 8.88
C ILE A 7 -32.58 -0.51 9.17
N ASN A 8 -33.17 -0.52 10.36
CA ASN A 8 -33.89 0.61 10.95
C ASN A 8 -34.84 1.35 9.97
N ALA A 9 -35.54 0.57 9.14
CA ALA A 9 -36.39 1.06 8.08
C ALA A 9 -37.66 1.68 8.67
N GLY A 10 -37.55 2.94 9.06
CA GLY A 10 -38.69 3.83 9.00
C GLY A 10 -39.29 3.73 7.59
N HIS A 11 -40.58 3.44 7.52
CA HIS A 11 -41.26 3.24 6.25
C HIS A 11 -41.28 4.56 5.47
N PHE A 12 -41.07 4.48 4.16
CA PHE A 12 -41.53 5.50 3.24
C PHE A 12 -42.40 4.78 2.23
N VAL A 13 -43.70 5.05 2.26
CA VAL A 13 -44.67 4.50 1.31
C VAL A 13 -45.37 5.69 0.70
N TYR A 14 -45.15 5.89 -0.61
CA TYR A 14 -45.83 6.93 -1.35
C TYR A 14 -47.27 6.51 -1.63
N VAL A 15 -48.23 7.36 -1.30
CA VAL A 15 -49.66 7.13 -1.52
C VAL A 15 -50.29 8.29 -2.29
N THR A 16 -51.22 8.00 -3.20
CA THR A 16 -51.93 9.02 -3.99
C THR A 16 -52.92 9.80 -3.12
N ILE A 17 -53.39 10.96 -3.58
CA ILE A 17 -54.23 11.89 -2.82
C ILE A 17 -55.55 11.25 -2.35
N ASP A 18 -56.10 10.32 -3.12
CA ASP A 18 -57.30 9.55 -2.78
C ASP A 18 -57.05 8.50 -1.68
N GLN A 19 -55.79 8.16 -1.44
CA GLN A 19 -55.33 7.31 -0.34
C GLN A 19 -54.90 8.12 0.89
N ILE A 20 -55.15 9.43 0.92
CA ILE A 20 -54.85 10.31 2.06
C ILE A 20 -56.15 10.85 2.66
N SER A 21 -56.34 10.65 3.97
CA SER A 21 -57.57 11.06 4.66
C SER A 21 -57.91 12.54 4.39
N PRO A 22 -59.17 12.85 4.01
CA PRO A 22 -59.58 14.24 3.79
C PRO A 22 -59.50 15.08 5.08
N TYR A 23 -59.55 14.45 6.25
CA TYR A 23 -59.37 15.14 7.52
C TYR A 23 -57.95 15.66 7.68
N LEU A 24 -56.93 14.94 7.21
CA LEU A 24 -55.54 15.39 7.28
C LEU A 24 -55.28 16.54 6.33
N GLN A 25 -55.82 16.46 5.11
CA GLN A 25 -55.74 17.56 4.14
C GLN A 25 -56.37 18.85 4.72
N ARG A 26 -57.57 18.73 5.31
CA ARG A 26 -58.26 19.84 6.00
C ARG A 26 -57.50 20.36 7.22
N ALA A 27 -56.85 19.48 7.98
CA ALA A 27 -56.02 19.85 9.13
C ALA A 27 -54.85 20.75 8.71
N TYR A 28 -54.12 20.37 7.65
CA TYR A 28 -53.04 21.18 7.11
C TYR A 28 -53.53 22.53 6.59
N ILE A 29 -54.62 22.56 5.82
CA ILE A 29 -55.20 23.81 5.30
C ILE A 29 -55.63 24.72 6.47
N ALA A 30 -56.32 24.19 7.49
CA ALA A 30 -56.81 25.00 8.61
C ALA A 30 -55.67 25.60 9.47
N GLN A 31 -54.64 24.79 9.72
CA GLN A 31 -53.56 25.12 10.64
C GLN A 31 -52.42 25.89 9.99
N GLU A 32 -52.03 25.52 8.76
CA GLU A 32 -50.80 26.02 8.13
C GLU A 32 -51.08 27.02 7.02
N ASP A 33 -52.13 26.81 6.21
CA ASP A 33 -52.39 27.61 5.01
C ASP A 33 -53.88 27.72 4.67
N ARG A 34 -54.60 28.59 5.39
CA ARG A 34 -56.06 28.75 5.27
C ARG A 34 -56.53 29.19 3.89
N LYS A 35 -55.64 29.73 3.08
CA LYS A 35 -55.93 30.21 1.72
C LYS A 35 -55.35 29.32 0.64
N PHE A 36 -54.88 28.12 1.01
CA PHE A 36 -54.26 27.17 0.10
C PHE A 36 -55.03 27.02 -1.20
N LEU A 37 -56.35 26.86 -1.15
CA LEU A 37 -57.19 26.65 -2.34
C LEU A 37 -57.36 27.89 -3.24
N SER A 38 -56.94 29.08 -2.80
CA SER A 38 -57.24 30.37 -3.45
C SER A 38 -56.03 31.19 -3.87
N HIS A 39 -54.84 30.92 -3.32
CA HIS A 39 -53.61 31.63 -3.72
C HIS A 39 -52.89 30.89 -4.85
N ASN A 40 -51.99 31.59 -5.55
CA ASN A 40 -51.14 31.04 -6.62
C ASN A 40 -49.69 30.91 -6.13
N GLY A 41 -49.43 29.94 -5.26
CA GLY A 41 -48.11 29.60 -4.70
C GLY A 41 -47.74 30.34 -3.42
N VAL A 42 -48.14 31.61 -3.29
CA VAL A 42 -47.77 32.46 -2.14
C VAL A 42 -48.97 33.27 -1.63
N ASP A 43 -49.20 33.29 -0.32
CA ASP A 43 -50.09 34.25 0.33
C ASP A 43 -49.28 35.51 0.71
N TYR A 44 -49.31 36.50 -0.17
CA TYR A 44 -48.65 37.79 0.03
C TYR A 44 -49.16 38.54 1.28
N LYS A 45 -50.43 38.37 1.65
CA LYS A 45 -51.00 39.02 2.85
C LYS A 45 -50.50 38.33 4.12
N ALA A 46 -50.39 37.00 4.12
CA ALA A 46 -49.79 36.25 5.22
C ALA A 46 -48.28 36.54 5.36
N THR A 47 -47.55 36.55 4.25
CA THR A 47 -46.12 36.86 4.20
C THR A 47 -45.83 38.27 4.74
N LEU A 48 -46.57 39.28 4.27
CA LEU A 48 -46.40 40.67 4.72
C LEU A 48 -46.75 40.82 6.21
N ARG A 49 -47.80 40.14 6.69
CA ARG A 49 -48.19 40.16 8.11
C ARG A 49 -47.13 39.49 9.00
N ALA A 50 -46.56 38.36 8.58
CA ALA A 50 -45.49 37.69 9.30
C ALA A 50 -44.23 38.58 9.38
N PHE A 51 -43.90 39.28 8.29
CA PHE A 51 -42.81 40.27 8.26
C PHE A 51 -43.06 41.43 9.23
N VAL A 52 -44.26 42.03 9.23
CA VAL A 52 -44.62 43.11 10.16
C VAL A 52 -44.55 42.64 11.62
N GLN A 53 -44.96 41.40 11.91
CA GLN A 53 -44.86 40.81 13.25
C GLN A 53 -43.40 40.54 13.66
N LEU A 54 -42.54 40.12 12.75
CA LEU A 54 -41.11 39.95 13.00
C LEU A 54 -40.45 41.26 13.45
N VAL A 55 -40.79 42.36 12.77
CA VAL A 55 -40.31 43.71 13.10
C VAL A 55 -40.86 44.17 14.45
N LYS A 56 -42.17 43.98 14.70
CA LYS A 56 -42.81 44.39 15.96
C LYS A 56 -42.31 43.60 17.19
N ASN A 57 -41.94 42.34 17.01
CA ASN A 57 -41.51 41.45 18.10
C ASN A 57 -39.98 41.40 18.28
N LYS A 58 -39.25 42.43 17.84
CA LYS A 58 -37.78 42.55 17.96
C LYS A 58 -37.04 41.31 17.43
N GLY A 59 -37.43 40.81 16.26
CA GLY A 59 -36.80 39.65 15.61
C GLY A 59 -37.31 38.28 16.07
N LYS A 60 -38.27 38.20 17.01
CA LYS A 60 -38.90 36.92 17.37
C LYS A 60 -40.03 36.56 16.40
N ILE A 61 -39.90 35.41 15.72
CA ILE A 61 -40.93 34.85 14.85
C ILE A 61 -42.07 34.30 15.72
N THR A 62 -43.26 34.88 15.62
CA THR A 62 -44.44 34.49 16.41
C THR A 62 -45.55 33.84 15.59
N GLN A 63 -45.51 33.95 14.25
CA GLN A 63 -46.43 33.30 13.32
C GLN A 63 -45.71 32.87 12.04
N GLY A 64 -46.15 31.76 11.44
CA GLY A 64 -45.65 31.29 10.14
C GLY A 64 -46.26 32.08 8.98
N GLY A 65 -45.43 32.46 8.01
CA GLY A 65 -45.86 33.16 6.79
C GLY A 65 -45.70 32.36 5.50
N SER A 66 -45.26 31.09 5.58
CA SER A 66 -45.09 30.23 4.40
C SER A 66 -46.38 29.48 4.05
N THR A 67 -46.65 29.31 2.76
CA THR A 67 -47.72 28.45 2.23
C THR A 67 -47.32 26.98 2.19
N ILE A 68 -48.28 26.07 2.01
CA ILE A 68 -47.99 24.63 1.82
C ILE A 68 -47.09 24.42 0.59
N THR A 69 -47.38 25.08 -0.52
CA THR A 69 -46.57 25.01 -1.76
C THR A 69 -45.13 25.45 -1.53
N GLN A 70 -44.93 26.51 -0.76
CA GLN A 70 -43.60 26.96 -0.35
C GLN A 70 -42.87 25.92 0.50
N GLN A 71 -43.59 25.20 1.37
CA GLN A 71 -43.02 24.12 2.15
C GLN A 71 -42.66 22.90 1.30
N VAL A 72 -43.46 22.55 0.28
CA VAL A 72 -43.12 21.50 -0.69
C VAL A 72 -41.81 21.84 -1.41
N VAL A 73 -41.67 23.07 -1.91
CA VAL A 73 -40.44 23.52 -2.56
C VAL A 73 -39.24 23.43 -1.62
N LYS A 74 -39.40 23.91 -0.38
CA LYS A 74 -38.38 23.87 0.66
C LYS A 74 -37.93 22.44 0.98
N ASN A 75 -38.87 21.49 1.06
CA ASN A 75 -38.57 20.11 1.45
C ASN A 75 -38.01 19.26 0.28
N THR A 76 -38.32 19.64 -0.96
CA THR A 76 -38.03 18.81 -2.15
C THR A 76 -36.83 19.32 -2.96
N TYR A 77 -36.68 20.63 -3.14
CA TYR A 77 -35.75 21.19 -4.15
C TYR A 77 -34.63 22.07 -3.60
N LEU A 78 -34.64 22.43 -2.31
CA LEU A 78 -33.71 23.40 -1.74
C LEU A 78 -32.93 22.82 -0.55
N THR A 79 -31.68 23.29 -0.39
CA THR A 79 -30.82 22.92 0.74
C THR A 79 -31.32 23.49 2.08
N ALA A 80 -30.88 22.90 3.19
CA ALA A 80 -31.37 23.23 4.54
C ALA A 80 -30.99 24.65 5.05
N GLU A 81 -30.02 25.33 4.42
CA GLU A 81 -29.48 26.63 4.84
C GLU A 81 -30.50 27.78 4.80
N ARG A 82 -30.67 28.51 5.91
CA ARG A 82 -31.66 29.61 6.02
C ARG A 82 -31.09 30.96 5.54
N THR A 83 -31.03 31.18 4.23
CA THR A 83 -30.62 32.47 3.64
C THR A 83 -31.80 33.28 3.06
N TYR A 84 -31.67 34.61 3.00
CA TYR A 84 -32.67 35.48 2.35
C TYR A 84 -32.79 35.17 0.85
N THR A 85 -31.67 34.86 0.18
CA THR A 85 -31.62 34.44 -1.22
C THR A 85 -32.44 33.17 -1.44
N ARG A 86 -32.30 32.16 -0.57
CA ARG A 86 -33.12 30.94 -0.63
C ARG A 86 -34.62 31.25 -0.53
N LYS A 87 -35.02 32.19 0.33
CA LYS A 87 -36.44 32.53 0.50
C LYS A 87 -37.05 33.17 -0.76
N ILE A 88 -36.28 33.92 -1.52
CA ILE A 88 -36.70 34.47 -2.82
C ILE A 88 -36.87 33.34 -3.84
N VAL A 89 -35.92 32.39 -3.89
CA VAL A 89 -36.02 31.20 -4.75
C VAL A 89 -37.24 30.35 -4.40
N GLU A 90 -37.54 30.17 -3.10
CA GLU A 90 -38.74 29.45 -2.62
C GLU A 90 -40.04 30.09 -3.13
N ILE A 91 -40.13 31.43 -3.13
CA ILE A 91 -41.29 32.16 -3.66
C ILE A 91 -41.46 31.92 -5.17
N ILE A 92 -40.38 32.05 -5.95
CA ILE A 92 -40.40 31.89 -7.41
C ILE A 92 -40.79 30.46 -7.79
N LEU A 93 -40.15 29.47 -7.18
CA LEU A 93 -40.40 28.07 -7.44
C LEU A 93 -41.82 27.66 -6.99
N ALA A 94 -42.34 28.20 -5.88
CA ALA A 94 -43.70 27.89 -5.45
C ALA A 94 -44.75 28.38 -6.46
N GLN A 95 -44.55 29.56 -7.05
CA GLN A 95 -45.44 30.05 -8.10
C GLN A 95 -45.35 29.20 -9.37
N GLU A 96 -44.15 28.75 -9.75
CA GLU A 96 -43.96 27.91 -10.92
C GLU A 96 -44.53 26.50 -10.72
N LEU A 97 -44.42 25.96 -9.49
CA LEU A 97 -44.99 24.67 -9.13
C LEU A 97 -46.51 24.66 -9.31
N GLU A 98 -47.22 25.71 -8.88
CA GLU A 98 -48.68 25.80 -9.03
C GLU A 98 -49.18 26.06 -10.45
N LYS A 99 -48.30 26.46 -11.38
CA LYS A 99 -48.67 26.49 -12.80
C LYS A 99 -48.68 25.11 -13.43
N ARG A 100 -47.93 24.16 -12.86
CA ARG A 100 -47.68 22.83 -13.42
C ARG A 100 -48.48 21.74 -12.72
N TYR A 101 -48.75 21.91 -11.42
CA TYR A 101 -49.40 20.93 -10.58
C TYR A 101 -50.68 21.51 -9.97
N SER A 102 -51.71 20.67 -9.86
CA SER A 102 -52.96 21.04 -9.20
C SER A 102 -52.77 21.14 -7.68
N LYS A 103 -53.75 21.73 -6.99
CA LYS A 103 -53.75 21.78 -5.52
C LYS A 103 -53.78 20.40 -4.88
N ALA A 104 -54.42 19.43 -5.54
CA ALA A 104 -54.45 18.05 -5.09
C ALA A 104 -53.04 17.43 -5.18
N ASP A 105 -52.37 17.57 -6.32
CA ASP A 105 -51.00 17.07 -6.52
C ASP A 105 -50.02 17.68 -5.50
N ILE A 106 -50.16 18.98 -5.22
CA ILE A 106 -49.29 19.66 -4.25
C ILE A 106 -49.55 19.16 -2.83
N MET A 107 -50.81 18.92 -2.45
CA MET A 107 -51.14 18.35 -1.15
C MET A 107 -50.64 16.91 -1.03
N GLU A 108 -50.74 16.12 -2.10
CA GLU A 108 -50.21 14.75 -2.20
C GLU A 108 -48.71 14.73 -1.95
N ILE A 109 -47.96 15.54 -2.70
CA ILE A 109 -46.51 15.68 -2.53
C ILE A 109 -46.21 16.17 -1.11
N TYR A 110 -46.97 17.13 -0.57
CA TYR A 110 -46.74 17.66 0.76
C TYR A 110 -46.87 16.58 1.85
N CYS A 111 -47.96 15.82 1.83
CA CYS A 111 -48.18 14.73 2.79
C CYS A 111 -47.14 13.61 2.66
N ASN A 112 -46.72 13.29 1.45
CA ASN A 112 -45.71 12.24 1.22
C ASN A 112 -44.28 12.70 1.54
N THR A 113 -43.96 13.99 1.48
CA THR A 113 -42.58 14.49 1.71
C THR A 113 -42.33 14.99 3.14
N ASN A 114 -43.38 15.13 3.96
CA ASN A 114 -43.24 15.58 5.33
C ASN A 114 -42.56 14.53 6.22
N PHE A 115 -41.71 15.00 7.13
CA PHE A 115 -41.16 14.18 8.20
C PHE A 115 -42.08 14.24 9.43
N TYR A 116 -42.52 13.09 9.91
CA TYR A 116 -43.42 12.95 11.04
C TYR A 116 -42.71 12.45 12.31
N GLY A 117 -41.38 12.42 12.34
CA GLY A 117 -40.65 11.92 13.51
C GLY A 117 -40.63 10.39 13.58
N ASN A 118 -39.82 9.83 14.49
CA ASN A 118 -39.62 8.38 14.63
C ASN A 118 -39.37 7.66 13.29
N ASN A 119 -38.52 8.25 12.45
CA ASN A 119 -38.16 7.77 11.11
C ASN A 119 -39.33 7.65 10.12
N CYS A 120 -40.49 8.23 10.42
CA CYS A 120 -41.63 8.23 9.50
C CYS A 120 -41.50 9.40 8.50
N TYR A 121 -41.08 9.08 7.29
CA TYR A 121 -41.14 9.99 6.15
C TYR A 121 -42.36 9.65 5.31
N GLY A 122 -43.22 10.64 5.08
CA GLY A 122 -44.50 10.44 4.39
C GLY A 122 -45.64 9.94 5.28
N VAL A 123 -46.85 10.27 4.85
CA VAL A 123 -48.07 10.11 5.64
C VAL A 123 -48.45 8.66 5.91
N GLU A 124 -48.28 7.76 4.94
CA GLU A 124 -48.65 6.35 5.10
C GLU A 124 -47.80 5.70 6.18
N ALA A 125 -46.48 5.92 6.14
CA ALA A 125 -45.56 5.44 7.15
C ALA A 125 -45.90 5.97 8.55
N ALA A 126 -46.20 7.26 8.65
CA ALA A 126 -46.59 7.87 9.92
C ALA A 126 -47.91 7.30 10.45
N SER A 127 -48.90 7.11 9.57
CA SER A 127 -50.21 6.55 9.92
C SER A 127 -50.07 5.11 10.44
N GLN A 128 -49.30 4.27 9.74
CA GLN A 128 -49.01 2.90 10.15
C GLN A 128 -48.25 2.86 11.48
N PHE A 129 -47.20 3.67 11.62
CA PHE A 129 -46.40 3.69 12.84
C PHE A 129 -47.19 4.17 14.07
N TYR A 130 -47.87 5.31 13.95
CA TYR A 130 -48.57 5.92 15.07
C TYR A 130 -49.90 5.24 15.39
N PHE A 131 -50.64 4.76 14.38
CA PHE A 131 -52.03 4.33 14.57
C PHE A 131 -52.34 2.92 14.03
N ASP A 132 -51.41 2.27 13.35
CA ASP A 132 -51.62 0.96 12.69
C ASP A 132 -52.80 0.99 11.71
N LYS A 133 -52.87 2.07 10.91
CA LYS A 133 -53.92 2.34 9.93
C LYS A 133 -53.34 2.84 8.62
N ALA A 134 -54.03 2.57 7.52
CA ALA A 134 -53.74 3.23 6.25
C ALA A 134 -54.05 4.73 6.36
N ALA A 135 -53.29 5.58 5.66
CA ALA A 135 -53.43 7.04 5.71
C ALA A 135 -54.83 7.54 5.33
N LYS A 136 -55.55 6.80 4.47
CA LYS A 136 -56.94 7.09 4.09
C LYS A 136 -57.93 6.92 5.24
N ASP A 137 -57.60 6.08 6.22
CA ASP A 137 -58.50 5.65 7.31
C ASP A 137 -58.26 6.43 8.61
N LEU A 138 -57.40 7.46 8.59
CA LEU A 138 -57.16 8.34 9.73
C LEU A 138 -58.44 9.06 10.17
N SER A 139 -58.75 8.96 11.47
CA SER A 139 -59.82 9.73 12.10
C SER A 139 -59.45 11.21 12.27
N ILE A 140 -60.41 12.03 12.75
CA ILE A 140 -60.24 13.48 12.91
C ILE A 140 -59.08 13.79 13.88
N GLU A 141 -59.07 13.13 15.03
CA GLU A 141 -58.05 13.30 16.08
C GLU A 141 -56.67 12.74 15.67
N GLU A 142 -56.63 11.66 14.91
CA GLU A 142 -55.38 11.06 14.39
C GLU A 142 -54.75 11.96 13.32
N ALA A 143 -55.57 12.44 12.37
CA ALA A 143 -55.17 13.40 11.35
C ALA A 143 -54.67 14.72 11.96
N ALA A 144 -55.38 15.26 12.95
CA ALA A 144 -54.95 16.46 13.66
C ALA A 144 -53.64 16.25 14.42
N THR A 145 -53.40 15.03 14.92
CA THR A 145 -52.13 14.67 15.55
C THR A 145 -51.00 14.64 14.53
N LEU A 146 -51.13 13.94 13.40
CA LEU A 146 -50.06 13.90 12.38
C LEU A 146 -49.72 15.29 11.84
N ALA A 147 -50.73 16.12 11.57
CA ALA A 147 -50.51 17.52 11.18
C ALA A 147 -49.76 18.30 12.27
N GLY A 148 -50.09 18.06 13.54
CA GLY A 148 -49.39 18.62 14.69
C GLY A 148 -47.92 18.19 14.79
N ILE A 149 -47.64 16.90 14.56
CA ILE A 149 -46.29 16.33 14.61
C ILE A 149 -45.44 16.90 13.47
N SER A 150 -45.94 16.85 12.24
CA SER A 150 -45.27 17.38 11.03
C SER A 150 -44.78 18.82 11.20
N ASN A 151 -45.48 19.63 11.99
CA ASN A 151 -45.13 21.03 12.24
C ASN A 151 -43.81 21.20 13.02
N ALA A 152 -43.54 20.30 13.97
CA ALA A 152 -42.27 20.24 14.70
C ALA A 152 -42.08 18.83 15.29
N PRO A 153 -41.57 17.86 14.49
CA PRO A 153 -41.65 16.43 14.81
C PRO A 153 -41.08 16.06 16.17
N THR A 154 -39.91 16.57 16.53
CA THR A 154 -39.28 16.31 17.84
C THR A 154 -40.06 16.92 19.01
N ARG A 155 -40.67 18.10 18.82
CA ARG A 155 -41.33 18.84 19.92
C ARG A 155 -42.70 18.26 20.26
N TYR A 156 -43.41 17.77 19.24
CA TYR A 156 -44.77 17.27 19.34
C TYR A 156 -44.85 15.75 19.18
N ASP A 157 -43.71 15.05 19.26
CA ASP A 157 -43.64 13.59 19.28
C ASP A 157 -44.45 13.03 20.45
N PRO A 158 -45.57 12.31 20.19
CA PRO A 158 -46.41 11.77 21.25
C PRO A 158 -45.71 10.72 22.12
N LEU A 159 -44.68 10.06 21.60
CA LEU A 159 -43.93 9.04 22.34
C LEU A 159 -43.02 9.65 23.41
N ARG A 160 -42.50 10.85 23.13
CA ARG A 160 -41.57 11.55 24.02
C ARG A 160 -42.25 12.64 24.84
N HIS A 161 -43.27 13.28 24.27
CA HIS A 161 -43.91 14.48 24.81
C HIS A 161 -45.45 14.44 24.67
N PRO A 162 -46.13 13.47 25.32
CA PRO A 162 -47.57 13.24 25.15
C PRO A 162 -48.41 14.50 25.45
N ASP A 163 -48.12 15.22 26.54
CA ASP A 163 -48.87 16.44 26.90
C ASP A 163 -48.76 17.54 25.84
N ARG A 164 -47.58 17.67 25.21
CA ARG A 164 -47.34 18.66 24.15
C ARG A 164 -48.04 18.25 22.87
N ALA A 165 -48.02 16.95 22.55
CA ALA A 165 -48.71 16.38 21.40
C ALA A 165 -50.23 16.61 21.51
N VAL A 166 -50.85 16.29 22.65
CA VAL A 166 -52.29 16.51 22.90
C VAL A 166 -52.65 17.99 22.81
N LYS A 167 -51.87 18.89 23.44
CA LYS A 167 -52.11 20.33 23.32
C LYS A 167 -52.03 20.81 21.87
N LYS A 168 -51.07 20.31 21.10
CA LYS A 168 -50.92 20.67 19.68
C LYS A 168 -52.05 20.09 18.82
N ARG A 169 -52.44 18.83 19.02
CA ARG A 169 -53.61 18.21 18.38
C ARG A 169 -54.86 19.06 18.61
N ASN A 170 -55.15 19.44 19.86
CA ASN A 170 -56.32 20.25 20.19
C ASN A 170 -56.27 21.65 19.55
N GLN A 171 -55.08 22.25 19.40
CA GLN A 171 -54.92 23.49 18.64
C GLN A 171 -55.25 23.32 17.16
N VAL A 172 -54.84 22.20 16.53
CA VAL A 172 -55.18 21.89 15.14
C VAL A 172 -56.67 21.67 14.99
N LEU A 173 -57.30 20.90 15.88
CA LEU A 173 -58.75 20.67 15.92
C LEU A 173 -59.51 22.00 16.04
N LYS A 174 -59.06 22.90 16.91
CA LYS A 174 -59.70 24.22 17.07
C LYS A 174 -59.55 25.05 15.80
N SER A 175 -58.39 25.01 15.13
CA SER A 175 -58.21 25.66 13.83
C SER A 175 -59.18 25.11 12.78
N MET A 176 -59.43 23.80 12.75
CA MET A 176 -60.37 23.15 11.82
C MET A 176 -61.82 23.57 12.09
N GLU A 177 -62.25 23.65 13.35
CA GLU A 177 -63.57 24.15 13.73
C GLU A 177 -63.74 25.63 13.36
N THR A 178 -62.74 26.47 13.63
CA THR A 178 -62.80 27.91 13.36
C THR A 178 -62.98 28.24 11.87
N VAL A 179 -62.48 27.38 10.98
CA VAL A 179 -62.65 27.56 9.52
C VAL A 179 -63.83 26.77 8.95
N GLY A 180 -64.61 26.10 9.80
CA GLY A 180 -65.83 25.37 9.42
C GLY A 180 -65.59 23.98 8.84
N TYR A 181 -64.41 23.37 9.03
CA TYR A 181 -64.15 21.99 8.64
C TYR A 181 -64.64 20.95 9.65
N LEU A 182 -64.96 21.37 10.87
CA LEU A 182 -65.60 20.58 11.92
C LEU A 182 -66.77 21.38 12.49
N SER A 183 -67.86 20.69 12.82
CA SER A 183 -68.92 21.22 13.70
C SER A 183 -68.44 21.30 15.15
N GLU A 184 -69.14 22.07 15.97
CA GLU A 184 -68.85 22.18 17.41
C GLU A 184 -68.95 20.82 18.10
N GLU A 185 -69.92 19.97 17.72
CA GLU A 185 -70.08 18.62 18.24
C GLU A 185 -68.89 17.70 17.86
N GLU A 186 -68.44 17.73 16.61
CA GLU A 186 -67.26 16.97 16.16
C GLU A 186 -65.99 17.43 16.87
N TYR A 187 -65.83 18.74 17.08
CA TYR A 187 -64.69 19.29 17.82
C TYR A 187 -64.67 18.80 19.27
N GLU A 188 -65.78 18.93 20.00
CA GLU A 188 -65.89 18.51 21.41
C GLU A 188 -65.67 16.98 21.57
N LYS A 189 -66.17 16.19 20.61
CA LYS A 189 -65.91 14.75 20.56
C LYS A 189 -64.44 14.43 20.28
N ALA A 190 -63.81 15.12 19.33
CA ALA A 190 -62.41 14.86 18.96
C ALA A 190 -61.42 15.25 20.08
N ILE A 191 -61.68 16.33 20.82
CA ILE A 191 -60.80 16.74 21.93
C ILE A 191 -60.90 15.81 23.15
N SER A 192 -62.06 15.19 23.36
CA SER A 192 -62.33 14.25 24.47
C SER A 192 -61.89 12.82 24.17
N THR A 193 -61.59 12.50 22.90
CA THR A 193 -61.08 11.19 22.51
C THR A 193 -59.65 10.99 23.02
N GLU A 194 -59.46 9.93 23.80
CA GLU A 194 -58.16 9.54 24.34
C GLU A 194 -57.21 9.09 23.23
N PHE A 195 -55.92 9.35 23.45
CA PHE A 195 -54.88 9.24 22.45
C PHE A 195 -54.06 7.98 22.67
N THR A 196 -54.19 7.00 21.78
CA THR A 196 -53.45 5.72 21.83
C THR A 196 -52.50 5.61 20.64
N ILE A 197 -51.22 5.30 20.89
CA ILE A 197 -50.21 5.10 19.84
C ILE A 197 -49.84 3.62 19.73
N SER A 198 -50.00 3.05 18.53
CA SER A 198 -49.77 1.63 18.24
C SER A 198 -48.29 1.23 18.22
N LYS A 199 -47.39 2.11 17.72
CA LYS A 199 -45.95 1.86 17.54
C LYS A 199 -45.64 0.65 16.65
N ASN A 200 -46.30 0.52 15.50
CA ASN A 200 -46.00 -0.56 14.57
C ASN A 200 -44.63 -0.32 13.90
N THR A 201 -43.58 -1.01 14.33
CA THR A 201 -42.28 -1.04 13.67
C THR A 201 -42.18 -2.30 12.81
N GLN A 202 -41.78 -2.18 11.54
CA GLN A 202 -41.24 -3.38 10.87
C GLN A 202 -40.04 -3.88 11.69
N LYS A 203 -39.94 -5.20 11.82
CA LYS A 203 -38.86 -5.84 12.55
C LYS A 203 -37.55 -5.58 11.81
N SER A 204 -36.77 -4.61 12.28
CA SER A 204 -35.38 -4.43 11.84
C SER A 204 -34.64 -5.74 12.05
N THR A 205 -33.81 -6.12 11.09
CA THR A 205 -32.84 -7.20 11.33
C THR A 205 -31.72 -6.65 12.22
N ASP A 206 -31.15 -7.50 13.06
CA ASP A 206 -29.85 -7.20 13.68
C ASP A 206 -28.80 -7.04 12.57
N GLU A 207 -27.89 -6.08 12.74
CA GLU A 207 -26.76 -5.92 11.82
C GLU A 207 -25.77 -7.07 11.99
N ASP A 208 -25.57 -7.81 10.91
CA ASP A 208 -24.52 -8.82 10.73
C ASP A 208 -23.30 -8.21 9.99
N TYR A 209 -22.28 -9.03 9.73
CA TYR A 209 -21.06 -8.54 9.04
C TYR A 209 -21.34 -8.01 7.63
N LEU A 210 -22.26 -8.63 6.89
CA LEU A 210 -22.60 -8.23 5.52
C LEU A 210 -23.29 -6.86 5.51
N SER A 211 -24.35 -6.72 6.31
CA SER A 211 -25.15 -5.49 6.39
C SER A 211 -24.36 -4.33 7.01
N ALA A 212 -23.51 -4.60 8.02
CA ALA A 212 -22.62 -3.58 8.59
C ALA A 212 -21.59 -3.08 7.57
N TYR A 213 -20.95 -3.98 6.81
CA TYR A 213 -20.01 -3.59 5.76
C TYR A 213 -20.69 -2.89 4.59
N ALA A 214 -21.87 -3.36 4.17
CA ALA A 214 -22.67 -2.70 3.14
C ALA A 214 -23.03 -1.27 3.54
N LEU A 215 -23.43 -1.04 4.81
CA LEU A 215 -23.75 0.29 5.30
C LEU A 215 -22.51 1.19 5.38
N TYR A 216 -21.37 0.66 5.86
CA TYR A 216 -20.09 1.37 5.84
C TYR A 216 -19.73 1.78 4.41
N ALA A 217 -19.71 0.82 3.48
CA ALA A 217 -19.36 1.05 2.08
C ALA A 217 -20.33 2.02 1.39
N ALA A 218 -21.63 1.93 1.70
CA ALA A 218 -22.63 2.88 1.21
C ALA A 218 -22.40 4.29 1.75
N THR A 219 -22.01 4.42 3.02
CA THR A 219 -21.67 5.72 3.62
C THR A 219 -20.48 6.35 2.89
N ILE A 220 -19.40 5.60 2.70
CA ILE A 220 -18.22 6.06 1.92
C ILE A 220 -18.63 6.42 0.50
N ARG A 221 -19.48 5.60 -0.14
CA ARG A 221 -19.97 5.88 -1.49
C ARG A 221 -20.78 7.16 -1.58
N MET A 222 -21.64 7.42 -0.58
CA MET A 222 -22.39 8.68 -0.49
C MET A 222 -21.45 9.89 -0.31
N MET A 223 -20.37 9.75 0.46
CA MET A 223 -19.35 10.80 0.57
C MET A 223 -18.65 11.06 -0.78
N GLU A 224 -18.26 10.00 -1.49
CA GLU A 224 -17.60 10.09 -2.81
C GLU A 224 -18.47 10.80 -3.86
N VAL A 225 -19.74 10.38 -4.02
CA VAL A 225 -20.64 10.99 -5.03
C VAL A 225 -20.97 12.44 -4.70
N ASN A 226 -20.88 12.82 -3.42
CA ASN A 226 -20.99 14.20 -2.96
C ASN A 226 -19.62 14.92 -2.85
N GLN A 227 -18.61 14.42 -3.56
CA GLN A 227 -17.32 15.08 -3.79
C GLN A 227 -16.50 15.33 -2.50
N PHE A 228 -16.61 14.44 -1.51
CA PHE A 228 -15.70 14.47 -0.37
C PHE A 228 -14.25 14.22 -0.84
N PRO A 229 -13.28 15.08 -0.48
CA PRO A 229 -11.91 14.99 -0.97
C PRO A 229 -11.09 13.97 -0.18
N PHE A 230 -11.27 12.68 -0.45
CA PHE A 230 -10.46 11.64 0.18
C PHE A 230 -8.96 11.87 -0.09
N THR A 231 -8.17 11.91 0.98
CA THR A 231 -6.72 11.95 0.89
C THR A 231 -6.11 10.86 1.77
N TYR A 232 -4.95 10.38 1.31
CA TYR A 232 -4.18 9.29 1.93
C TYR A 232 -2.76 9.75 2.29
N HIS A 233 -2.41 10.98 1.90
CA HIS A 233 -1.15 11.63 2.19
C HIS A 233 -1.40 12.92 2.97
N PHE A 234 -0.58 13.17 3.98
CA PHE A 234 -0.64 14.36 4.81
C PHE A 234 0.77 14.93 4.96
N LYS A 235 0.92 16.25 4.85
CA LYS A 235 2.21 16.92 4.99
C LYS A 235 2.63 17.03 6.45
N ASP A 236 1.64 17.23 7.33
CA ASP A 236 1.85 17.40 8.75
C ASP A 236 0.63 16.94 9.57
N GLN A 237 0.80 16.96 10.89
CA GLN A 237 -0.21 16.49 11.84
C GLN A 237 -1.48 17.38 11.82
N THR A 238 -1.34 18.68 11.55
CA THR A 238 -2.46 19.63 11.51
C THR A 238 -3.36 19.37 10.30
N GLU A 239 -2.77 19.11 9.13
CA GLU A 239 -3.54 18.72 7.93
C GLU A 239 -4.33 17.41 8.18
N LYS A 240 -3.69 16.43 8.82
CA LYS A 240 -4.32 15.16 9.18
C LYS A 240 -5.49 15.32 10.16
N GLU A 241 -5.32 16.14 11.20
CA GLU A 241 -6.38 16.42 12.19
C GLU A 241 -7.57 17.14 11.55
N ASN A 242 -7.32 18.16 10.72
CA ASN A 242 -8.38 18.87 10.00
C ASN A 242 -9.14 17.95 9.03
N TYR A 243 -8.43 17.07 8.31
CA TYR A 243 -9.07 16.08 7.45
C TYR A 243 -9.92 15.09 8.27
N GLN A 244 -9.41 14.62 9.40
CA GLN A 244 -10.12 13.67 10.26
C GLN A 244 -11.43 14.27 10.80
N GLU A 245 -11.43 15.54 11.23
CA GLU A 245 -12.64 16.23 11.68
C GLU A 245 -13.69 16.31 10.56
N GLN A 246 -13.27 16.72 9.34
CA GLN A 246 -14.16 16.78 8.18
C GLN A 246 -14.70 15.41 7.76
N TYR A 247 -13.83 14.38 7.79
CA TYR A 247 -14.20 13.01 7.49
C TYR A 247 -15.24 12.50 8.48
N GLU A 248 -15.03 12.70 9.78
CA GLU A 248 -15.94 12.25 10.84
C GLU A 248 -17.30 12.94 10.75
N GLU A 249 -17.33 14.26 10.51
CA GLU A 249 -18.56 15.01 10.32
C GLU A 249 -19.36 14.51 9.11
N SER A 250 -18.69 14.37 7.96
CA SER A 250 -19.29 13.91 6.71
C SER A 250 -19.77 12.46 6.82
N TYR A 251 -18.95 11.56 7.37
CA TYR A 251 -19.31 10.16 7.62
C TYR A 251 -20.53 10.07 8.55
N ALA A 252 -20.54 10.81 9.67
CA ALA A 252 -21.65 10.81 10.61
C ALA A 252 -22.95 11.34 9.98
N TYR A 253 -22.85 12.34 9.10
CA TYR A 253 -23.99 12.86 8.35
C TYR A 253 -24.58 11.80 7.42
N TYR A 254 -23.80 11.26 6.48
CA TYR A 254 -24.31 10.28 5.52
C TYR A 254 -24.71 8.95 6.15
N ASN A 255 -24.00 8.51 7.20
CA ASN A 255 -24.40 7.31 7.93
C ASN A 255 -25.76 7.51 8.60
N ARG A 256 -26.01 8.68 9.18
CA ARG A 256 -27.31 9.02 9.78
C ARG A 256 -28.41 9.10 8.73
N GLU A 257 -28.14 9.70 7.58
CA GLU A 257 -29.08 9.78 6.46
C GLU A 257 -29.47 8.38 5.97
N LEU A 258 -28.50 7.50 5.69
CA LEU A 258 -28.77 6.12 5.27
C LEU A 258 -29.55 5.34 6.32
N ARG A 259 -29.19 5.50 7.61
CA ARG A 259 -29.89 4.85 8.73
C ARG A 259 -31.27 5.42 9.03
N ALA A 260 -31.61 6.60 8.51
CA ALA A 260 -32.91 7.21 8.70
C ALA A 260 -34.02 6.56 7.84
N GLY A 261 -33.65 5.73 6.86
CA GLY A 261 -34.56 4.99 5.99
C GLY A 261 -34.79 5.65 4.62
N GLY A 262 -35.54 4.97 3.75
CA GLY A 262 -35.84 5.44 2.39
C GLY A 262 -34.72 5.18 1.37
N TYR A 263 -33.85 4.20 1.63
CA TYR A 263 -32.79 3.79 0.71
C TYR A 263 -32.82 2.27 0.47
N THR A 264 -32.58 1.88 -0.78
CA THR A 264 -32.27 0.50 -1.18
C THR A 264 -30.82 0.43 -1.65
N ILE A 265 -30.01 -0.38 -0.97
CA ILE A 265 -28.58 -0.57 -1.25
C ILE A 265 -28.38 -1.92 -1.94
N TYR A 266 -27.87 -1.90 -3.17
CA TYR A 266 -27.54 -3.09 -3.95
C TYR A 266 -26.05 -3.38 -3.84
N THR A 267 -25.71 -4.63 -3.50
CA THR A 267 -24.32 -5.02 -3.25
C THR A 267 -23.89 -6.23 -4.06
N SER A 268 -22.56 -6.37 -4.22
CA SER A 268 -21.85 -7.53 -4.77
C SER A 268 -21.67 -8.66 -3.74
N LEU A 269 -22.10 -8.44 -2.49
CA LEU A 269 -21.90 -9.41 -1.42
C LEU A 269 -22.64 -10.70 -1.73
N ASN A 270 -21.93 -11.82 -1.66
CA ASN A 270 -22.46 -13.15 -1.94
C ASN A 270 -22.66 -13.90 -0.60
N PRO A 271 -23.91 -14.13 -0.18
CA PRO A 271 -24.21 -14.82 1.08
C PRO A 271 -23.71 -16.26 1.15
N GLU A 272 -23.59 -16.94 0.01
CA GLU A 272 -23.14 -18.33 -0.03
C GLU A 272 -21.63 -18.40 0.22
N ILE A 273 -20.85 -17.58 -0.49
CA ILE A 273 -19.40 -17.43 -0.25
C ILE A 273 -19.14 -16.97 1.19
N GLN A 274 -19.92 -16.00 1.68
CA GLN A 274 -19.81 -15.51 3.06
C GLN A 274 -20.02 -16.65 4.07
N ALA A 275 -21.10 -17.42 3.92
CA ALA A 275 -21.43 -18.50 4.86
C ALA A 275 -20.37 -19.62 4.85
N GLN A 276 -19.92 -20.04 3.66
CA GLN A 276 -18.86 -21.04 3.52
C GLN A 276 -17.55 -20.56 4.17
N ALA A 277 -17.16 -19.31 3.91
CA ALA A 277 -15.94 -18.76 4.48
C ALA A 277 -16.01 -18.57 6.00
N GLN A 278 -17.16 -18.15 6.54
CA GLN A 278 -17.41 -18.07 7.97
C GLN A 278 -17.29 -19.45 8.63
N GLU A 279 -17.95 -20.45 8.08
CA GLU A 279 -17.93 -21.82 8.60
C GLU A 279 -16.51 -22.39 8.61
N ILE A 280 -15.76 -22.22 7.51
CA ILE A 280 -14.37 -22.68 7.41
C ILE A 280 -13.49 -21.97 8.44
N LEU A 281 -13.64 -20.66 8.62
CA LEU A 281 -12.89 -19.91 9.64
C LEU A 281 -13.16 -20.47 11.05
N ASP A 282 -14.43 -20.66 11.39
CA ASP A 282 -14.85 -21.17 12.70
C ASP A 282 -14.34 -22.61 12.95
N GLN A 283 -14.41 -23.47 11.94
CA GLN A 283 -13.91 -24.85 12.00
C GLN A 283 -12.40 -24.91 12.19
N ASN A 284 -11.63 -24.09 11.46
CA ASN A 284 -10.17 -24.08 11.56
C ASN A 284 -9.67 -23.56 12.92
N LEU A 285 -10.45 -22.69 13.58
CA LEU A 285 -10.14 -22.15 14.90
C LEU A 285 -10.86 -22.89 16.06
N SER A 286 -11.61 -23.95 15.77
CA SER A 286 -12.44 -24.68 16.73
C SER A 286 -11.70 -25.19 17.97
N LYS A 287 -10.39 -25.49 17.85
CA LYS A 287 -9.57 -25.95 18.98
C LYS A 287 -9.35 -24.89 20.07
N PHE A 288 -9.52 -23.61 19.74
CA PHE A 288 -9.36 -22.51 20.68
C PHE A 288 -10.70 -22.23 21.34
N GLN A 289 -10.94 -22.74 22.55
CA GLN A 289 -12.26 -22.62 23.19
C GLN A 289 -12.36 -21.47 24.20
N GLU A 290 -11.23 -20.80 24.47
CA GLU A 290 -11.19 -19.67 25.39
C GLU A 290 -12.08 -18.52 24.92
N VAL A 291 -12.89 -17.98 25.84
CA VAL A 291 -13.77 -16.84 25.63
C VAL A 291 -13.42 -15.73 26.63
N GLN A 292 -13.52 -14.50 26.19
CA GLN A 292 -13.36 -13.28 26.98
C GLN A 292 -14.59 -13.05 27.87
N GLU A 293 -14.51 -12.13 28.83
CA GLU A 293 -15.63 -11.79 29.74
C GLU A 293 -16.91 -11.36 29.00
N ASN A 294 -16.76 -10.77 27.81
CA ASN A 294 -17.86 -10.35 26.94
C ASN A 294 -18.47 -11.48 26.09
N GLY A 295 -18.04 -12.74 26.32
CA GLY A 295 -18.52 -13.94 25.62
C GLY A 295 -17.89 -14.17 24.24
N LYS A 296 -17.04 -13.27 23.74
CA LYS A 296 -16.33 -13.45 22.45
C LYS A 296 -15.18 -14.43 22.59
N PHE A 297 -14.91 -15.23 21.55
CA PHE A 297 -13.68 -16.03 21.52
C PHE A 297 -12.44 -15.15 21.70
N SER A 298 -11.46 -15.59 22.50
CA SER A 298 -10.21 -14.88 22.71
C SER A 298 -9.38 -14.86 21.42
N MET A 299 -9.21 -16.04 20.79
CA MET A 299 -8.62 -16.13 19.46
C MET A 299 -9.67 -15.86 18.39
N GLN A 300 -9.37 -14.86 17.57
CA GLN A 300 -10.20 -14.34 16.50
C GLN A 300 -9.57 -14.60 15.13
N GLY A 301 -10.40 -14.53 14.10
CA GLY A 301 -9.96 -14.49 12.72
C GLY A 301 -10.86 -13.56 11.91
N ALA A 302 -10.32 -13.00 10.84
CA ALA A 302 -11.07 -12.14 9.92
C ALA A 302 -10.57 -12.34 8.49
N ALA A 303 -11.44 -12.15 7.52
CA ALA A 303 -11.11 -12.31 6.12
C ALA A 303 -11.91 -11.39 5.21
N VAL A 304 -11.31 -11.03 4.06
CA VAL A 304 -11.99 -10.32 2.97
C VAL A 304 -11.71 -11.06 1.68
N ILE A 305 -12.73 -11.22 0.84
CA ILE A 305 -12.66 -11.87 -0.47
C ILE A 305 -13.08 -10.88 -1.55
N ILE A 306 -12.28 -10.76 -2.59
CA ILE A 306 -12.49 -9.91 -3.76
C ILE A 306 -12.61 -10.79 -4.99
N ASP A 307 -13.62 -10.54 -5.82
CA ASP A 307 -13.69 -11.06 -7.18
C ASP A 307 -12.77 -10.23 -8.08
N ASN A 308 -11.67 -10.82 -8.53
CA ASN A 308 -10.64 -10.14 -9.30
C ASN A 308 -11.16 -9.68 -10.67
N LYS A 309 -12.15 -10.39 -11.25
CA LYS A 309 -12.70 -10.02 -12.56
C LYS A 309 -13.49 -8.71 -12.49
N SER A 310 -14.26 -8.51 -11.43
CA SER A 310 -15.13 -7.35 -11.27
C SER A 310 -14.53 -6.22 -10.42
N GLY A 311 -13.55 -6.56 -9.56
CA GLY A 311 -12.93 -5.66 -8.60
C GLY A 311 -13.74 -5.50 -7.30
N TYR A 312 -14.91 -6.14 -7.19
CA TYR A 312 -15.79 -5.98 -6.03
C TYR A 312 -15.43 -6.89 -4.86
N VAL A 313 -15.65 -6.39 -3.65
CA VAL A 313 -15.65 -7.19 -2.42
C VAL A 313 -16.90 -8.06 -2.41
N VAL A 314 -16.74 -9.38 -2.36
CA VAL A 314 -17.83 -10.35 -2.39
C VAL A 314 -18.12 -11.00 -1.03
N ALA A 315 -17.17 -10.94 -0.08
CA ALA A 315 -17.38 -11.40 1.29
C ALA A 315 -16.48 -10.66 2.29
N THR A 316 -16.97 -10.49 3.52
CA THR A 316 -16.31 -9.82 4.65
C THR A 316 -16.60 -10.58 5.95
N ILE A 317 -15.65 -11.36 6.43
CA ILE A 317 -15.75 -12.12 7.67
C ILE A 317 -15.09 -11.30 8.78
N GLY A 318 -15.90 -10.79 9.70
CA GLY A 318 -15.46 -9.81 10.70
C GLY A 318 -14.89 -10.40 11.99
N GLY A 319 -15.10 -11.69 12.22
CA GLY A 319 -14.76 -12.35 13.47
C GLY A 319 -15.18 -13.81 13.45
N ARG A 320 -14.81 -14.51 14.54
CA ARG A 320 -15.20 -15.89 14.77
C ARG A 320 -16.58 -15.96 15.44
N GLY A 321 -17.42 -16.88 14.96
CA GLY A 321 -18.80 -17.04 15.40
C GLY A 321 -19.75 -15.97 14.84
N THR A 322 -21.02 -16.06 15.20
CA THR A 322 -22.11 -15.22 14.64
C THR A 322 -22.54 -14.06 15.54
N GLU A 323 -22.13 -14.07 16.82
CA GLU A 323 -22.62 -13.11 17.83
C GLU A 323 -21.73 -11.88 17.98
N ASP A 324 -20.50 -11.90 17.46
CA ASP A 324 -19.58 -10.77 17.59
C ASP A 324 -19.89 -9.70 16.53
N LYS A 325 -20.46 -8.57 16.95
CA LYS A 325 -20.78 -7.45 16.05
C LYS A 325 -19.56 -6.63 15.61
N TYR A 326 -18.38 -6.81 16.21
CA TYR A 326 -17.19 -6.05 15.83
C TYR A 326 -16.54 -6.64 14.57
N ASN A 327 -16.65 -5.92 13.45
CA ASN A 327 -16.12 -6.38 12.17
C ASN A 327 -14.65 -5.97 11.98
N ARG A 328 -13.73 -6.87 12.33
CA ARG A 328 -12.29 -6.64 12.22
C ARG A 328 -11.81 -6.46 10.78
N ALA A 329 -12.55 -6.95 9.79
CA ALA A 329 -12.14 -6.91 8.39
C ALA A 329 -11.88 -5.48 7.89
N TYR A 330 -12.60 -4.48 8.41
CA TYR A 330 -12.45 -3.08 8.03
C TYR A 330 -12.34 -2.09 9.20
N LEU A 331 -12.68 -2.49 10.43
CA LEU A 331 -12.59 -1.61 11.62
C LEU A 331 -11.28 -1.77 12.40
N SER A 332 -10.52 -2.84 12.15
CA SER A 332 -9.34 -3.18 12.95
C SER A 332 -8.06 -2.99 12.15
N PHE A 333 -7.10 -2.29 12.74
CA PHE A 333 -5.73 -2.19 12.26
C PHE A 333 -4.87 -3.22 12.98
N ARG A 334 -4.07 -3.97 12.23
CA ARG A 334 -3.27 -5.10 12.72
C ARG A 334 -1.89 -5.06 12.09
N GLN A 335 -0.87 -5.49 12.83
CA GLN A 335 0.50 -5.50 12.28
C GLN A 335 0.56 -6.53 11.14
N PRO A 336 0.82 -6.12 9.88
CA PRO A 336 0.78 -7.04 8.73
C PRO A 336 1.95 -8.03 8.73
N GLY A 337 3.02 -7.73 9.47
CA GLY A 337 4.29 -8.45 9.38
C GLY A 337 4.78 -8.53 7.93
N SER A 338 5.44 -9.64 7.59
CA SER A 338 5.98 -9.84 6.24
C SER A 338 4.95 -9.92 5.10
N ALA A 339 3.63 -9.89 5.37
CA ALA A 339 2.63 -9.85 4.31
C ALA A 339 2.63 -8.53 3.55
N ILE A 340 3.23 -7.45 4.07
CA ILE A 340 3.29 -6.16 3.37
C ILE A 340 4.38 -6.11 2.29
N LYS A 341 5.45 -6.90 2.44
CA LYS A 341 6.67 -6.80 1.63
C LYS A 341 6.45 -6.80 0.12
N PRO A 342 5.56 -7.63 -0.44
CA PRO A 342 5.30 -7.61 -1.88
C PRO A 342 4.74 -6.29 -2.39
N LEU A 343 3.94 -5.59 -1.56
CA LEU A 343 3.29 -4.35 -1.93
C LEU A 343 4.19 -3.11 -1.69
N LEU A 344 5.00 -3.16 -0.64
CA LEU A 344 5.79 -2.01 -0.18
C LEU A 344 7.26 -2.04 -0.65
N ASP A 345 7.88 -3.23 -0.69
CA ASP A 345 9.31 -3.35 -0.93
C ASP A 345 9.57 -3.90 -2.34
N TYR A 346 9.09 -5.11 -2.62
CA TYR A 346 9.51 -5.88 -3.79
C TYR A 346 8.83 -5.42 -5.09
N ALA A 347 7.51 -5.22 -5.11
CA ALA A 347 6.86 -4.72 -6.33
C ALA A 347 7.32 -3.30 -6.67
N PRO A 348 7.45 -2.34 -5.72
CA PRO A 348 8.07 -1.04 -6.00
C PRO A 348 9.50 -1.14 -6.53
N ALA A 349 10.33 -2.02 -5.98
CA ALA A 349 11.69 -2.24 -6.47
C ALA A 349 11.75 -2.73 -7.92
N LEU A 350 10.85 -3.65 -8.27
CA LEU A 350 10.68 -4.14 -9.64
C LEU A 350 10.13 -3.03 -10.55
N ASP A 351 9.14 -2.26 -10.11
CA ASP A 351 8.46 -1.23 -10.92
C ASP A 351 9.37 -0.05 -11.27
N LEU A 352 10.19 0.35 -10.31
CA LEU A 352 11.16 1.43 -10.47
C LEU A 352 12.44 0.98 -11.18
N GLY A 353 12.59 -0.33 -11.43
CA GLY A 353 13.78 -0.91 -12.05
C GLY A 353 15.02 -0.89 -11.15
N VAL A 354 14.83 -0.77 -9.82
CA VAL A 354 15.92 -0.79 -8.82
C VAL A 354 16.52 -2.20 -8.72
N PHE A 355 15.66 -3.22 -8.76
CA PHE A 355 16.07 -4.62 -8.74
C PHE A 355 15.31 -5.42 -9.81
N ARG A 356 15.85 -6.59 -10.15
CA ARG A 356 15.21 -7.61 -10.99
C ARG A 356 14.95 -8.85 -10.15
N ALA A 357 14.13 -9.78 -10.65
CA ALA A 357 13.81 -11.02 -9.94
C ALA A 357 15.06 -11.84 -9.56
N ALA A 358 16.06 -11.85 -10.45
CA ALA A 358 17.33 -12.57 -10.27
C ALA A 358 18.45 -11.74 -9.61
N SER A 359 18.21 -10.47 -9.24
CA SER A 359 19.24 -9.66 -8.58
C SER A 359 19.71 -10.31 -7.28
N LEU A 360 21.03 -10.47 -7.12
CA LEU A 360 21.65 -10.99 -5.90
C LEU A 360 21.69 -9.91 -4.82
N ILE A 361 21.31 -10.30 -3.61
CA ILE A 361 21.31 -9.44 -2.42
C ILE A 361 21.87 -10.28 -1.28
N ASP A 362 22.81 -9.70 -0.53
CA ASP A 362 23.46 -10.41 0.58
C ASP A 362 22.57 -10.42 1.83
N ASP A 363 22.17 -11.62 2.23
CA ASP A 363 21.47 -11.90 3.48
C ASP A 363 22.46 -12.19 4.61
N HIS A 364 22.70 -11.17 5.44
CA HIS A 364 23.58 -11.25 6.61
C HIS A 364 22.98 -10.58 7.85
N LYS A 365 23.58 -10.85 9.01
CA LYS A 365 23.18 -10.25 10.28
C LYS A 365 23.62 -8.80 10.37
N TRP A 366 22.69 -7.92 10.67
CA TRP A 366 22.96 -6.51 10.99
C TRP A 366 23.15 -6.31 12.49
N GLU A 367 24.06 -5.41 12.89
CA GLU A 367 24.29 -5.05 14.30
C GLU A 367 23.11 -4.23 14.86
N ASP A 368 22.72 -3.15 14.16
CA ASP A 368 21.60 -2.27 14.51
C ASP A 368 20.40 -2.39 13.54
N GLY A 369 20.34 -3.49 12.79
CA GLY A 369 19.30 -3.74 11.79
C GLY A 369 18.37 -4.91 12.14
N PRO A 370 17.41 -5.23 11.26
CA PRO A 370 16.49 -6.32 11.51
C PRO A 370 17.21 -7.68 11.43
N SER A 371 16.71 -8.64 12.19
CA SER A 371 17.16 -10.04 12.12
C SER A 371 16.16 -10.90 11.36
N ASN A 372 16.66 -11.94 10.68
CA ASN A 372 15.81 -12.97 10.11
C ASN A 372 15.09 -13.79 11.18
N SER A 373 13.88 -14.23 10.87
CA SER A 373 13.14 -15.17 11.72
C SER A 373 13.95 -16.46 11.89
N GLY A 374 14.22 -16.85 13.14
CA GLY A 374 15.02 -18.03 13.46
C GLY A 374 16.54 -17.83 13.43
N GLY A 375 17.04 -16.64 13.04
CA GLY A 375 18.44 -16.27 13.15
C GLY A 375 19.40 -16.88 12.13
N ASN A 376 18.88 -17.51 11.06
CA ASN A 376 19.70 -18.04 9.96
C ASN A 376 19.90 -17.00 8.86
N TYR A 377 21.05 -17.08 8.18
CA TYR A 377 21.47 -16.17 7.12
C TYR A 377 21.98 -16.98 5.93
N HIS A 378 21.61 -16.56 4.72
CA HIS A 378 21.79 -17.33 3.50
C HIS A 378 22.90 -16.81 2.57
N GLY A 379 23.57 -15.70 2.91
CA GLY A 379 24.52 -15.05 2.01
C GLY A 379 23.83 -14.50 0.77
N GLU A 380 24.46 -14.58 -0.39
CA GLU A 380 23.87 -14.09 -1.64
C GLU A 380 22.64 -14.90 -2.04
N VAL A 381 21.49 -14.23 -2.09
CA VAL A 381 20.21 -14.79 -2.53
C VAL A 381 19.57 -13.89 -3.58
N THR A 382 18.79 -14.48 -4.48
CA THR A 382 18.02 -13.67 -5.44
C THR A 382 16.86 -12.94 -4.76
N LEU A 383 16.41 -11.80 -5.31
CA LEU A 383 15.20 -11.11 -4.85
C LEU A 383 13.99 -12.05 -4.80
N ARG A 384 13.86 -12.94 -5.80
CA ARG A 384 12.84 -14.00 -5.84
C ARG A 384 12.93 -14.91 -4.63
N GLU A 385 14.10 -15.49 -4.37
CA GLU A 385 14.31 -16.41 -3.25
C GLU A 385 14.08 -15.72 -1.91
N ALA A 386 14.61 -14.52 -1.73
CA ALA A 386 14.43 -13.72 -0.52
C ALA A 386 12.94 -13.43 -0.26
N THR A 387 12.17 -13.12 -1.30
CA THR A 387 10.71 -12.93 -1.20
C THR A 387 10.02 -14.21 -0.76
N ASN A 388 10.38 -15.36 -1.33
CA ASN A 388 9.77 -16.64 -1.02
C ASN A 388 10.09 -17.15 0.38
N ARG A 389 11.33 -16.96 0.84
CA ARG A 389 11.79 -17.25 2.21
C ARG A 389 11.36 -16.19 3.22
N SER A 390 10.90 -15.03 2.75
CA SER A 390 10.45 -13.91 3.58
C SER A 390 11.56 -13.26 4.42
N LEU A 391 12.79 -13.17 3.90
CA LEU A 391 13.96 -12.67 4.63
C LEU A 391 13.79 -11.18 5.02
N ASN A 392 14.12 -10.84 6.25
CA ASN A 392 13.90 -9.50 6.83
C ASN A 392 15.00 -8.52 6.46
N THR A 393 16.24 -8.99 6.53
CA THR A 393 17.46 -8.26 6.16
C THR A 393 17.41 -7.80 4.71
N VAL A 394 16.94 -8.65 3.80
CA VAL A 394 16.82 -8.34 2.37
C VAL A 394 15.66 -7.39 2.12
N ALA A 395 14.49 -7.57 2.76
CA ALA A 395 13.37 -6.63 2.63
C ALA A 395 13.74 -5.22 3.06
N TRP A 396 14.52 -5.11 4.14
CA TRP A 396 15.05 -3.85 4.65
C TRP A 396 15.99 -3.16 3.65
N GLN A 397 16.97 -3.89 3.10
CA GLN A 397 17.85 -3.39 2.04
C GLN A 397 17.09 -2.98 0.78
N VAL A 398 16.08 -3.76 0.38
CA VAL A 398 15.25 -3.45 -0.81
C VAL A 398 14.47 -2.16 -0.60
N LEU A 399 13.81 -1.98 0.55
CA LEU A 399 13.08 -0.75 0.83
C LEU A 399 14.03 0.45 1.00
N GLU A 400 15.23 0.25 1.55
CA GLU A 400 16.25 1.30 1.65
C GLU A 400 16.63 1.82 0.26
N ALA A 401 16.88 0.89 -0.68
CA ALA A 401 17.21 1.24 -2.06
C ALA A 401 16.03 1.87 -2.83
N VAL A 402 14.80 1.43 -2.56
CA VAL A 402 13.57 2.04 -3.11
C VAL A 402 13.34 3.43 -2.50
N GLY A 403 13.68 3.62 -1.23
CA GLY A 403 13.32 4.76 -0.40
C GLY A 403 11.93 4.60 0.24
N ILE A 404 11.84 4.79 1.57
CA ILE A 404 10.60 4.59 2.36
C ILE A 404 9.41 5.38 1.76
N LYS A 405 9.62 6.64 1.39
CA LYS A 405 8.58 7.50 0.84
C LYS A 405 8.02 6.94 -0.47
N ASN A 406 8.90 6.53 -1.38
CA ASN A 406 8.49 5.92 -2.65
C ASN A 406 7.69 4.64 -2.40
N GLY A 407 8.12 3.78 -1.46
CA GLY A 407 7.36 2.58 -1.10
C GLY A 407 5.96 2.90 -0.57
N LEU A 408 5.85 3.83 0.38
CA LEU A 408 4.57 4.22 0.97
C LEU A 408 3.64 4.91 -0.03
N GLU A 409 4.16 5.64 -1.02
CA GLU A 409 3.35 6.22 -2.10
C GLU A 409 2.59 5.14 -2.91
N TYR A 410 3.11 3.91 -3.04
CA TYR A 410 2.34 2.82 -3.66
C TYR A 410 1.13 2.42 -2.80
N LEU A 411 1.28 2.41 -1.47
CA LEU A 411 0.18 2.13 -0.55
C LEU A 411 -0.87 3.26 -0.57
N GLU A 412 -0.42 4.52 -0.70
CA GLU A 412 -1.31 5.68 -0.87
C GLU A 412 -2.12 5.59 -2.17
N LYS A 413 -1.49 5.22 -3.30
CA LYS A 413 -2.17 4.99 -4.58
C LYS A 413 -3.20 3.87 -4.49
N MET A 414 -2.97 2.88 -3.61
CA MET A 414 -3.91 1.82 -3.26
C MET A 414 -4.85 2.19 -2.10
N GLN A 415 -4.87 3.46 -1.69
CA GLN A 415 -5.81 4.00 -0.71
C GLN A 415 -5.76 3.32 0.67
N PHE A 416 -4.60 2.83 1.08
CA PHE A 416 -4.42 2.25 2.42
C PHE A 416 -4.70 3.30 3.49
N LEU A 417 -5.52 2.94 4.48
CA LEU A 417 -5.78 3.81 5.63
C LEU A 417 -4.83 3.47 6.78
N GLY A 418 -4.68 4.42 7.71
CA GLY A 418 -3.98 4.20 8.98
C GLY A 418 -2.46 4.43 8.92
N ILE A 419 -1.89 4.75 7.77
CA ILE A 419 -0.48 5.15 7.64
C ILE A 419 -0.25 6.41 8.49
N SER A 420 0.73 6.34 9.38
CA SER A 420 1.14 7.42 10.26
C SER A 420 2.24 8.26 9.60
N LEU A 421 2.31 9.56 9.92
CA LEU A 421 3.43 10.40 9.50
C LEU A 421 4.78 9.82 9.98
N ARG A 422 4.79 9.14 11.13
CA ARG A 422 5.98 8.47 11.67
C ARG A 422 6.44 7.28 10.81
N ASP A 423 5.55 6.69 10.03
CA ASP A 423 5.89 5.52 9.21
C ASP A 423 6.80 5.91 8.03
N TYR A 424 6.79 7.17 7.60
CA TYR A 424 7.65 7.69 6.51
C TYR A 424 9.12 7.84 6.90
N ASP A 425 9.44 7.77 8.19
CA ASP A 425 10.79 7.87 8.73
C ASP A 425 11.22 6.58 9.44
N ALA A 426 10.42 5.51 9.37
CA ALA A 426 10.63 4.28 10.14
C ALA A 426 10.87 3.07 9.22
N MET A 427 12.14 2.68 9.02
CA MET A 427 12.50 1.51 8.21
C MET A 427 11.85 0.19 8.67
N ALA A 428 11.32 0.11 9.89
CA ALA A 428 10.57 -1.04 10.40
C ALA A 428 9.34 -1.41 9.54
N VAL A 429 8.81 -0.47 8.74
CA VAL A 429 7.70 -0.75 7.81
C VAL A 429 8.06 -1.81 6.77
N SER A 430 9.33 -1.92 6.37
CA SER A 430 9.84 -2.97 5.45
C SER A 430 9.61 -4.40 5.94
N ILE A 431 9.36 -4.58 7.23
CA ILE A 431 9.07 -5.88 7.83
C ILE A 431 7.68 -5.91 8.50
N GLY A 432 6.86 -4.90 8.23
CA GLY A 432 5.49 -4.78 8.69
C GLY A 432 5.32 -4.16 10.07
N GLY A 433 6.30 -3.40 10.56
CA GLY A 433 6.21 -2.62 11.80
C GLY A 433 5.63 -1.23 11.58
N PHE A 434 4.31 -1.14 11.43
CA PHE A 434 3.58 0.13 11.26
C PHE A 434 3.16 0.72 12.61
N THR A 435 3.05 2.03 12.71
CA THR A 435 2.59 2.70 13.94
C THR A 435 1.20 2.20 14.37
N ASN A 436 0.26 2.12 13.42
CA ASN A 436 -1.12 1.71 13.69
C ASN A 436 -1.42 0.27 13.24
N GLY A 437 -0.64 -0.30 12.33
CA GLY A 437 -1.01 -1.50 11.57
C GLY A 437 -1.88 -1.18 10.36
N LEU A 438 -2.33 -2.21 9.65
CA LEU A 438 -3.11 -2.12 8.41
C LEU A 438 -4.41 -2.91 8.53
N ARG A 439 -5.41 -2.58 7.69
CA ARG A 439 -6.71 -3.27 7.67
C ARG A 439 -6.69 -4.48 6.74
N ILE A 440 -7.51 -5.48 7.06
CA ILE A 440 -7.61 -6.71 6.25
C ILE A 440 -8.15 -6.39 4.85
N VAL A 441 -9.15 -5.50 4.73
CA VAL A 441 -9.70 -5.06 3.44
C VAL A 441 -8.65 -4.37 2.55
N ASP A 442 -7.76 -3.57 3.13
CA ASP A 442 -6.70 -2.87 2.38
C ASP A 442 -5.69 -3.88 1.85
N MET A 443 -5.29 -4.85 2.69
CA MET A 443 -4.42 -5.96 2.27
C MET A 443 -5.07 -6.79 1.15
N ALA A 444 -6.35 -7.13 1.24
CA ALA A 444 -7.04 -7.87 0.19
C ALA A 444 -7.04 -7.08 -1.14
N LYS A 445 -7.32 -5.77 -1.10
CA LYS A 445 -7.30 -4.91 -2.28
C LYS A 445 -5.90 -4.73 -2.86
N GLY A 446 -4.87 -4.62 -2.02
CA GLY A 446 -3.48 -4.55 -2.48
C GLY A 446 -3.06 -5.83 -3.21
N TYR A 447 -3.44 -7.00 -2.72
CA TYR A 447 -3.16 -8.27 -3.42
C TYR A 447 -4.02 -8.45 -4.69
N SER A 448 -5.25 -7.94 -4.70
CA SER A 448 -6.07 -7.85 -5.92
C SER A 448 -5.44 -6.97 -6.99
N THR A 449 -4.76 -5.89 -6.58
CA THR A 449 -4.00 -5.02 -7.49
C THR A 449 -2.91 -5.80 -8.24
N LEU A 450 -2.14 -6.65 -7.53
CA LEU A 450 -1.16 -7.53 -8.16
C LEU A 450 -1.83 -8.57 -9.08
N ALA A 451 -2.95 -9.17 -8.62
CA ALA A 451 -3.69 -10.17 -9.39
C ALA A 451 -4.24 -9.61 -10.73
N ASN A 452 -4.51 -8.30 -10.78
CA ASN A 452 -5.13 -7.60 -11.89
C ASN A 452 -4.15 -6.72 -12.66
N GLY A 453 -2.93 -7.21 -12.90
CA GLY A 453 -1.97 -6.52 -13.77
C GLY A 453 -1.52 -5.16 -13.23
N GLY A 454 -1.56 -4.96 -11.91
CA GLY A 454 -1.12 -3.74 -11.25
C GLY A 454 -2.20 -2.65 -11.16
N VAL A 455 -3.44 -2.92 -11.57
CA VAL A 455 -4.56 -1.98 -11.50
C VAL A 455 -5.26 -2.09 -10.15
N TYR A 456 -5.23 -1.02 -9.38
CA TYR A 456 -6.02 -0.88 -8.16
C TYR A 456 -7.44 -0.43 -8.53
N ASP A 457 -8.44 -1.13 -8.00
CA ASP A 457 -9.85 -0.79 -8.15
C ASP A 457 -10.44 -0.29 -6.81
N GLY A 458 -10.93 0.94 -6.80
CA GLY A 458 -11.58 1.58 -5.65
C GLY A 458 -12.92 0.94 -5.26
N LYS A 459 -13.52 0.10 -6.10
CA LYS A 459 -14.81 -0.57 -5.83
C LYS A 459 -14.83 -1.24 -4.45
N THR A 460 -15.95 -1.03 -3.75
CA THR A 460 -16.21 -1.65 -2.44
C THR A 460 -17.11 -2.87 -2.65
N CYS A 461 -18.26 -2.94 -1.98
CA CYS A 461 -19.33 -3.86 -2.34
C CYS A 461 -20.54 -3.18 -2.98
N ILE A 462 -20.51 -1.86 -3.18
CA ILE A 462 -21.68 -1.11 -3.65
C ILE A 462 -21.78 -1.14 -5.16
N LEU A 463 -22.88 -1.72 -5.66
CA LEU A 463 -23.26 -1.67 -7.07
C LEU A 463 -24.11 -0.42 -7.36
N LYS A 464 -25.10 -0.16 -6.48
CA LYS A 464 -26.06 0.93 -6.65
C LYS A 464 -26.70 1.30 -5.31
N ILE A 465 -27.02 2.58 -5.12
CA ILE A 465 -27.85 3.10 -4.03
C ILE A 465 -29.02 3.85 -4.64
N GLU A 466 -30.23 3.43 -4.30
CA GLU A 466 -31.48 4.09 -4.67
C GLU A 466 -32.08 4.77 -3.44
N SER A 467 -32.52 6.00 -3.61
CA SER A 467 -33.31 6.76 -2.65
C SER A 467 -34.74 6.83 -3.13
N GLU A 468 -35.69 6.57 -2.25
CA GLU A 468 -37.13 6.76 -2.53
C GLU A 468 -37.45 8.22 -2.90
N LYS A 469 -36.64 9.18 -2.43
CA LYS A 469 -36.81 10.61 -2.71
C LYS A 469 -36.20 11.04 -4.04
N ASN A 470 -34.98 10.59 -4.32
CA ASN A 470 -34.14 11.13 -5.39
C ASN A 470 -33.88 10.15 -6.55
N GLY A 471 -34.41 8.93 -6.49
CA GLY A 471 -34.06 7.86 -7.43
C GLY A 471 -32.64 7.34 -7.19
N VAL A 472 -31.92 6.98 -8.26
CA VAL A 472 -30.53 6.50 -8.16
C VAL A 472 -29.62 7.64 -7.68
N VAL A 473 -29.03 7.50 -6.49
CA VAL A 473 -28.13 8.50 -5.90
C VAL A 473 -26.65 8.11 -6.00
N ALA A 474 -26.37 6.83 -6.22
CA ALA A 474 -25.05 6.32 -6.56
C ALA A 474 -25.18 5.07 -7.43
N ASP A 475 -24.34 4.93 -8.46
CA ASP A 475 -24.24 3.75 -9.33
C ASP A 475 -22.77 3.35 -9.54
N GLU A 476 -22.49 2.41 -10.44
CA GLU A 476 -21.11 1.94 -10.71
C GLU A 476 -20.23 2.96 -11.45
N ASN A 477 -20.81 4.02 -12.04
CA ASN A 477 -20.18 4.84 -13.08
C ASN A 477 -19.14 5.87 -12.57
N SER A 478 -18.67 5.79 -11.32
CA SER A 478 -17.67 6.75 -10.82
C SER A 478 -16.53 6.19 -9.99
N PHE A 479 -16.28 4.88 -10.02
CA PHE A 479 -15.06 4.34 -9.41
C PHE A 479 -13.85 4.63 -10.29
N GLN A 480 -12.82 5.26 -9.71
CA GLN A 480 -11.54 5.48 -10.38
C GLN A 480 -10.64 4.26 -10.18
N SER A 481 -10.20 3.66 -11.29
CA SER A 481 -9.13 2.67 -11.28
C SER A 481 -7.78 3.38 -11.48
N THR A 482 -6.75 2.90 -10.79
CA THR A 482 -5.40 3.49 -10.84
C THR A 482 -4.39 2.41 -11.23
N GLN A 483 -3.59 2.63 -12.27
CA GLN A 483 -2.43 1.78 -12.55
C GLN A 483 -1.35 2.06 -11.50
N VAL A 484 -1.22 1.18 -10.51
CA VAL A 484 -0.29 1.34 -9.37
C VAL A 484 1.07 0.79 -9.72
N TYR A 485 1.12 -0.47 -10.16
CA TYR A 485 2.30 -1.12 -10.72
C TYR A 485 2.08 -1.29 -12.22
N SER A 486 3.13 -1.33 -13.03
CA SER A 486 2.98 -1.72 -14.44
C SER A 486 2.60 -3.20 -14.57
N GLU A 487 1.99 -3.56 -15.70
CA GLU A 487 1.48 -4.92 -15.95
C GLU A 487 2.58 -5.98 -15.87
N ASP A 488 3.77 -5.66 -16.37
CA ASP A 488 4.98 -6.48 -16.28
C ASP A 488 5.45 -6.69 -14.84
N THR A 489 5.49 -5.63 -14.02
CA THR A 489 5.80 -5.72 -12.59
C THR A 489 4.82 -6.65 -11.87
N ALA A 490 3.52 -6.46 -12.10
CA ALA A 490 2.49 -7.27 -11.46
C ALA A 490 2.58 -8.74 -11.88
N PHE A 491 2.87 -9.02 -13.15
CA PHE A 491 3.11 -10.38 -13.65
C PHE A 491 4.35 -11.02 -13.00
N ILE A 492 5.48 -10.31 -12.96
CA ILE A 492 6.73 -10.81 -12.37
C ILE A 492 6.56 -11.05 -10.87
N MET A 493 5.93 -10.11 -10.14
CA MET A 493 5.66 -10.26 -8.72
C MET A 493 4.71 -11.43 -8.46
N THR A 494 3.70 -11.64 -9.31
CA THR A 494 2.80 -12.80 -9.25
C THR A 494 3.58 -14.10 -9.44
N ASP A 495 4.46 -14.18 -10.43
CA ASP A 495 5.32 -15.34 -10.67
C ASP A 495 6.26 -15.63 -9.50
N ILE A 496 6.88 -14.60 -8.91
CA ILE A 496 7.67 -14.72 -7.69
C ILE A 496 6.79 -15.27 -6.55
N LEU A 497 5.61 -14.72 -6.31
CA LEU A 497 4.73 -15.13 -5.20
C LEU A 497 4.13 -16.53 -5.35
N LYS A 498 4.02 -17.08 -6.57
CA LYS A 498 3.74 -18.51 -6.75
C LYS A 498 4.81 -19.37 -6.07
N GLY A 499 6.06 -18.91 -6.07
CA GLY A 499 7.19 -19.57 -5.41
C GLY A 499 7.01 -19.73 -3.90
N THR A 500 6.32 -18.79 -3.23
CA THR A 500 6.04 -18.88 -1.79
C THR A 500 5.21 -20.11 -1.44
N ILE A 501 4.33 -20.54 -2.34
CA ILE A 501 3.51 -21.73 -2.17
C ILE A 501 4.22 -22.97 -2.71
N ASN A 502 4.87 -22.85 -3.88
CA ASN A 502 5.29 -24.00 -4.69
C ASN A 502 6.74 -24.46 -4.49
N THR A 503 7.62 -23.66 -3.86
CA THR A 503 9.02 -24.04 -3.61
C THR A 503 9.19 -24.74 -2.27
N GLU A 504 10.25 -25.53 -2.12
CA GLU A 504 10.53 -26.27 -0.87
C GLU A 504 10.86 -25.36 0.32
N TYR A 505 11.47 -24.21 0.04
CA TYR A 505 11.84 -23.19 1.02
C TYR A 505 10.79 -22.09 1.19
N GLY A 506 9.70 -22.13 0.41
CA GLY A 506 8.64 -21.13 0.46
C GLY A 506 7.87 -21.18 1.78
N THR A 507 7.60 -20.02 2.37
CA THR A 507 6.91 -19.95 3.67
C THR A 507 5.44 -20.41 3.62
N GLY A 508 4.84 -20.46 2.44
CA GLY A 508 3.48 -20.96 2.18
C GLY A 508 3.43 -22.40 1.68
N ARG A 509 4.54 -23.15 1.77
CA ARG A 509 4.60 -24.56 1.33
C ARG A 509 3.47 -25.39 1.96
N GLY A 510 2.81 -26.20 1.14
CA GLY A 510 1.67 -27.03 1.55
C GLY A 510 0.31 -26.34 1.38
N LEU A 511 0.29 -25.07 0.95
CA LEU A 511 -0.94 -24.33 0.67
C LEU A 511 -1.38 -24.39 -0.80
N GLN A 512 -0.81 -25.33 -1.59
CA GLN A 512 -1.25 -25.59 -2.96
C GLN A 512 -2.76 -25.86 -3.00
N LEU A 513 -3.47 -25.20 -3.92
CA LEU A 513 -4.90 -25.43 -4.12
C LEU A 513 -5.17 -26.75 -4.85
N LYS A 514 -6.38 -27.28 -4.68
CA LYS A 514 -6.87 -28.47 -5.40
C LYS A 514 -6.85 -28.24 -6.91
N ASN A 515 -6.87 -29.34 -7.68
CA ASN A 515 -6.80 -29.34 -9.14
C ASN A 515 -5.59 -28.60 -9.73
N LYS A 516 -4.54 -28.36 -8.93
CA LYS A 516 -3.37 -27.56 -9.31
C LYS A 516 -3.73 -26.15 -9.77
N MET A 517 -4.80 -25.56 -9.22
CA MET A 517 -5.19 -24.18 -9.50
C MET A 517 -4.00 -23.23 -9.21
N PRO A 518 -3.49 -22.50 -10.21
CA PRO A 518 -2.39 -21.56 -10.00
C PRO A 518 -2.77 -20.49 -8.98
N ALA A 519 -1.92 -20.33 -7.97
CA ALA A 519 -2.11 -19.35 -6.93
C ALA A 519 -0.79 -18.73 -6.52
N ALA A 520 -0.87 -17.48 -6.10
CA ALA A 520 0.23 -16.68 -5.58
C ALA A 520 -0.16 -16.16 -4.20
N GLY A 521 0.79 -15.98 -3.30
CA GLY A 521 0.48 -15.43 -1.99
C GLY A 521 1.67 -15.27 -1.09
N LYS A 522 1.43 -14.67 0.07
CA LYS A 522 2.47 -14.34 1.05
C LYS A 522 1.96 -14.58 2.47
N THR A 523 2.82 -15.18 3.28
CA THR A 523 2.64 -15.25 4.73
C THR A 523 3.10 -13.97 5.41
N GLY A 524 2.41 -13.58 6.48
CA GLY A 524 2.86 -12.56 7.43
C GLY A 524 2.81 -13.09 8.86
N THR A 525 3.80 -12.70 9.67
CA THR A 525 3.88 -13.00 11.09
C THR A 525 4.51 -11.79 11.77
N SER A 526 3.84 -11.19 12.76
CA SER A 526 4.40 -10.09 13.56
C SER A 526 5.26 -10.62 14.72
N ASN A 527 5.97 -9.73 15.43
CA ASN A 527 6.80 -10.12 16.57
C ASN A 527 6.02 -10.87 17.65
N GLY A 528 6.59 -11.95 18.18
CA GLY A 528 5.91 -12.86 19.11
C GLY A 528 4.73 -13.61 18.47
N SER A 529 4.59 -13.55 17.14
CA SER A 529 3.45 -14.08 16.39
C SER A 529 2.10 -13.54 16.86
N LYS A 530 2.05 -12.29 17.35
CA LYS A 530 0.82 -11.67 17.86
C LYS A 530 -0.27 -11.52 16.79
N ASP A 531 0.16 -11.36 15.54
CA ASP A 531 -0.67 -11.33 14.34
C ASP A 531 -0.09 -12.28 13.30
N THR A 532 -0.96 -13.09 12.71
CA THR A 532 -0.59 -13.96 11.59
C THR A 532 -1.51 -13.76 10.41
N TRP A 533 -0.91 -13.78 9.22
CA TRP A 533 -1.57 -13.44 7.97
C TRP A 533 -1.26 -14.43 6.88
N PHE A 534 -2.25 -14.61 6.00
CA PHE A 534 -2.01 -15.08 4.65
C PHE A 534 -2.80 -14.20 3.68
N CYS A 535 -2.08 -13.59 2.75
CA CYS A 535 -2.68 -12.80 1.66
C CYS A 535 -2.35 -13.53 0.37
N GLY A 536 -3.36 -14.01 -0.35
CA GLY A 536 -3.15 -14.82 -1.54
C GLY A 536 -4.28 -14.68 -2.54
N TYR A 537 -3.99 -15.02 -3.78
CA TYR A 537 -4.88 -14.79 -4.90
C TYR A 537 -4.67 -15.82 -6.01
N THR A 538 -5.70 -15.93 -6.82
CA THR A 538 -5.77 -16.65 -8.09
C THR A 538 -6.22 -15.67 -9.17
N LYS A 539 -6.37 -16.08 -10.42
CA LYS A 539 -6.98 -15.22 -11.44
C LYS A 539 -8.43 -14.84 -11.13
N TYR A 540 -9.14 -15.64 -10.32
CA TYR A 540 -10.56 -15.43 -10.01
C TYR A 540 -10.79 -14.59 -8.75
N TYR A 541 -10.08 -14.91 -7.67
CA TYR A 541 -10.32 -14.31 -6.36
C TYR A 541 -9.02 -13.94 -5.65
N SER A 542 -9.07 -12.84 -4.90
CA SER A 542 -8.05 -12.43 -3.93
C SER A 542 -8.63 -12.49 -2.52
N MET A 543 -7.86 -12.99 -1.56
CA MET A 543 -8.28 -13.12 -0.18
C MET A 543 -7.14 -12.79 0.78
N ALA A 544 -7.42 -11.95 1.76
CA ALA A 544 -6.56 -11.73 2.91
C ALA A 544 -7.21 -12.33 4.16
N VAL A 545 -6.42 -13.06 4.94
CA VAL A 545 -6.84 -13.67 6.21
C VAL A 545 -5.92 -13.22 7.32
N TRP A 546 -6.50 -12.77 8.43
CA TRP A 546 -5.82 -12.49 9.68
C TRP A 546 -6.30 -13.45 10.78
N VAL A 547 -5.38 -13.87 11.64
CA VAL A 547 -5.65 -14.62 12.88
C VAL A 547 -4.82 -14.03 14.01
N GLY A 548 -5.47 -13.75 15.14
CA GLY A 548 -4.85 -13.14 16.33
C GLY A 548 -5.84 -12.87 17.46
N HIS A 549 -5.41 -12.07 18.44
CA HIS A 549 -6.23 -11.64 19.57
C HIS A 549 -6.52 -10.14 19.48
N ASP A 550 -7.66 -9.68 20.02
CA ASP A 550 -7.99 -8.26 20.02
C ASP A 550 -6.97 -7.42 20.75
N MET A 551 -6.67 -7.81 21.99
CA MET A 551 -5.47 -7.37 22.69
C MET A 551 -4.32 -8.26 22.27
N PRO A 552 -3.26 -7.73 21.64
CA PRO A 552 -2.16 -8.54 21.12
C PRO A 552 -1.49 -9.40 22.21
N VAL A 553 -1.50 -10.71 22.02
CA VAL A 553 -0.84 -11.70 22.90
C VAL A 553 0.06 -12.58 22.03
N GLU A 554 1.20 -12.99 22.56
CA GLU A 554 2.12 -13.86 21.84
C GLU A 554 1.51 -15.23 21.56
N MET A 555 1.71 -15.74 20.34
CA MET A 555 1.15 -17.01 19.88
C MET A 555 2.26 -17.97 19.42
N PRO A 556 3.06 -18.51 20.36
CA PRO A 556 4.22 -19.33 20.01
C PRO A 556 3.82 -20.55 19.17
N GLY A 557 4.55 -20.78 18.07
CA GLY A 557 4.29 -21.87 17.13
C GLY A 557 3.14 -21.62 16.14
N ILE A 558 2.50 -20.46 16.17
CA ILE A 558 1.50 -20.05 15.19
C ILE A 558 2.14 -19.06 14.22
N TYR A 559 2.22 -19.43 12.95
CA TYR A 559 2.78 -18.61 11.88
C TYR A 559 1.72 -18.37 10.80
N GLY A 560 2.02 -17.49 9.83
CA GLY A 560 1.10 -17.18 8.72
C GLY A 560 0.52 -18.40 8.00
N ALA A 561 1.29 -19.47 7.82
CA ALA A 561 0.80 -20.71 7.18
C ALA A 561 0.02 -21.65 8.11
N THR A 562 0.08 -21.47 9.43
CA THR A 562 -0.47 -22.42 10.41
C THR A 562 -2.00 -22.40 10.44
N TYR A 563 -2.60 -21.22 10.64
CA TYR A 563 -4.06 -21.02 10.68
C TYR A 563 -4.55 -20.14 9.54
N ALA A 564 -4.00 -18.93 9.38
CA ALA A 564 -4.43 -18.01 8.34
C ALA A 564 -4.29 -18.63 6.93
N GLY A 565 -3.15 -19.27 6.64
CA GLY A 565 -2.92 -19.97 5.36
C GLY A 565 -3.84 -21.16 5.13
N LYS A 566 -4.15 -21.95 6.17
CA LYS A 566 -5.09 -23.09 6.05
C LYS A 566 -6.53 -22.63 5.83
N ILE A 567 -6.94 -21.58 6.54
CA ILE A 567 -8.24 -20.93 6.33
C ILE A 567 -8.32 -20.44 4.88
N TRP A 568 -7.32 -19.69 4.42
CA TRP A 568 -7.25 -19.23 3.03
C TRP A 568 -7.35 -20.39 2.04
N LYS A 569 -6.53 -21.43 2.21
CA LYS A 569 -6.54 -22.60 1.32
C LYS A 569 -7.90 -23.28 1.28
N ASN A 570 -8.51 -23.52 2.44
CA ASN A 570 -9.79 -24.23 2.52
C ASN A 570 -10.93 -23.42 1.90
N VAL A 571 -10.95 -22.10 2.11
CA VAL A 571 -11.93 -21.20 1.48
C VAL A 571 -11.73 -21.19 -0.04
N MET A 572 -10.50 -20.98 -0.50
CA MET A 572 -10.17 -20.94 -1.93
C MET A 572 -10.47 -22.29 -2.60
N ASP A 573 -10.11 -23.42 -2.00
CA ASP A 573 -10.47 -24.75 -2.51
C ASP A 573 -12.00 -24.94 -2.68
N THR A 574 -12.80 -24.30 -1.82
CA THR A 574 -14.26 -24.40 -1.84
C THR A 574 -14.87 -23.49 -2.90
N ILE A 575 -14.49 -22.21 -2.96
CA ILE A 575 -15.06 -21.25 -3.91
C ILE A 575 -14.54 -21.44 -5.35
N HIS A 576 -13.45 -22.21 -5.52
CA HIS A 576 -12.91 -22.60 -6.82
C HIS A 576 -13.45 -23.95 -7.33
N GLU A 577 -14.36 -24.60 -6.60
CA GLU A 577 -14.94 -25.86 -7.06
C GLU A 577 -15.63 -25.69 -8.42
N GLY A 578 -15.23 -26.50 -9.40
CA GLY A 578 -15.75 -26.45 -10.77
C GLY A 578 -15.12 -25.39 -11.68
N LEU A 579 -14.25 -24.50 -11.18
CA LEU A 579 -13.55 -23.52 -12.02
C LEU A 579 -12.34 -24.15 -12.74
N PRO A 580 -12.06 -23.77 -14.01
CA PRO A 580 -10.88 -24.26 -14.71
C PRO A 580 -9.61 -23.67 -14.09
N ALA A 581 -8.55 -24.49 -14.04
CA ALA A 581 -7.23 -24.05 -13.59
C ALA A 581 -6.64 -23.07 -14.60
N GLU A 582 -6.82 -21.77 -14.34
CA GLU A 582 -6.30 -20.68 -15.17
C GLU A 582 -5.09 -20.02 -14.52
N ASP A 583 -4.10 -19.71 -15.36
CA ASP A 583 -2.92 -18.93 -14.98
C ASP A 583 -2.95 -17.54 -15.63
N TRP A 584 -2.13 -16.62 -15.12
CA TRP A 584 -1.86 -15.32 -15.72
C TRP A 584 -1.10 -15.47 -17.04
N VAL A 585 -1.49 -14.66 -18.02
CA VAL A 585 -0.82 -14.63 -19.33
C VAL A 585 0.36 -13.68 -19.23
N GLN A 586 1.52 -14.11 -19.73
CA GLN A 586 2.72 -13.26 -19.80
C GLN A 586 2.46 -12.09 -20.76
N PRO A 587 2.61 -10.83 -20.32
CA PRO A 587 2.52 -9.67 -21.20
C PRO A 587 3.71 -9.60 -22.17
N ASP A 588 3.52 -8.97 -23.34
CA ASP A 588 4.60 -8.72 -24.32
C ASP A 588 5.71 -7.79 -23.77
N THR A 589 5.43 -7.11 -22.66
CA THR A 589 6.38 -6.25 -21.92
C THR A 589 7.26 -7.01 -20.93
N VAL A 590 7.15 -8.34 -20.89
CA VAL A 590 7.98 -9.23 -20.07
C VAL A 590 8.76 -10.18 -20.97
N GLU A 591 10.06 -10.31 -20.71
CA GLU A 591 10.92 -11.31 -21.36
C GLU A 591 11.74 -12.10 -20.33
N LYS A 592 12.27 -13.25 -20.72
CA LYS A 592 13.24 -14.00 -19.90
C LYS A 592 14.66 -13.71 -20.37
N VAL A 593 15.51 -13.31 -19.45
CA VAL A 593 16.92 -13.00 -19.72
C VAL A 593 17.78 -13.67 -18.65
N THR A 594 18.96 -14.15 -19.04
CA THR A 594 19.99 -14.58 -18.10
C THR A 594 20.62 -13.36 -17.47
N ASP A 595 20.47 -13.22 -16.16
CA ASP A 595 21.11 -12.17 -15.39
C ASP A 595 22.62 -12.41 -15.35
N GLU A 596 23.41 -11.37 -15.65
CA GLU A 596 24.87 -11.48 -15.85
C GLU A 596 25.61 -11.79 -14.54
N GLN A 597 25.09 -11.32 -13.41
CA GLN A 597 25.73 -11.49 -12.10
C GLN A 597 25.41 -12.86 -11.50
N SER A 598 24.12 -13.23 -11.49
CA SER A 598 23.68 -14.51 -10.91
C SER A 598 23.83 -15.70 -11.85
N GLY A 599 23.89 -15.47 -13.17
CA GLY A 599 23.80 -16.52 -14.19
C GLY A 599 22.42 -17.17 -14.28
N ILE A 600 21.42 -16.66 -13.55
CA ILE A 600 20.06 -17.23 -13.50
C ILE A 600 19.20 -16.61 -14.59
N MET A 601 18.50 -17.46 -15.34
CA MET A 601 17.49 -17.01 -16.31
C MET A 601 16.17 -16.75 -15.60
N ASP A 602 15.71 -15.50 -15.64
CA ASP A 602 14.46 -15.09 -14.99
C ASP A 602 13.74 -13.99 -15.79
N TYR A 603 12.53 -13.65 -15.39
CA TYR A 603 11.73 -12.60 -16.00
C TYR A 603 12.28 -11.21 -15.68
N VAL A 604 12.28 -10.35 -16.70
CA VAL A 604 12.61 -8.94 -16.60
C VAL A 604 11.52 -8.09 -17.23
N SER A 605 11.30 -6.92 -16.63
CA SER A 605 10.34 -5.94 -17.11
C SER A 605 11.00 -5.02 -18.14
N LEU A 606 10.43 -4.94 -19.34
CA LEU A 606 10.90 -4.04 -20.39
C LEU A 606 10.55 -2.57 -20.08
N SER A 607 9.47 -2.30 -19.35
CA SER A 607 9.09 -0.94 -18.98
C SER A 607 9.93 -0.41 -17.81
N ALA A 608 10.21 -1.24 -16.80
CA ALA A 608 11.06 -0.90 -15.66
C ALA A 608 12.52 -0.70 -16.09
N LYS A 609 13.01 -1.43 -17.10
CA LYS A 609 14.34 -1.18 -17.67
C LYS A 609 14.49 0.28 -18.13
N LYS A 610 13.48 0.80 -18.86
CA LYS A 610 13.47 2.21 -19.30
C LYS A 610 13.37 3.19 -18.12
N LYS A 611 12.47 2.93 -17.16
CA LYS A 611 12.32 3.76 -15.95
C LYS A 611 13.61 3.80 -15.12
N GLY A 612 14.28 2.66 -14.98
CA GLY A 612 15.56 2.54 -14.27
C GLY A 612 16.67 3.34 -14.94
N GLU A 613 16.80 3.23 -16.26
CA GLU A 613 17.75 4.06 -17.06
C GLU A 613 17.47 5.57 -16.89
N GLU A 614 16.20 5.99 -16.85
CA GLU A 614 15.83 7.38 -16.60
C GLU A 614 16.11 7.83 -15.16
N SER A 615 15.84 6.99 -14.16
CA SER A 615 16.08 7.27 -12.74
C SER A 615 17.57 7.41 -12.44
N GLN A 616 18.38 6.51 -13.00
CA GLN A 616 19.83 6.56 -12.87
C GLN A 616 20.40 7.86 -13.46
N LYS A 617 19.96 8.24 -14.66
CA LYS A 617 20.35 9.53 -15.28
C LYS A 617 19.97 10.73 -14.43
N LYS A 618 18.79 10.73 -13.80
CA LYS A 618 18.37 11.81 -12.88
C LYS A 618 19.24 11.89 -11.63
N LYS A 619 19.66 10.75 -11.08
CA LYS A 619 20.57 10.70 -9.92
C LYS A 619 21.95 11.24 -10.31
N GLU A 620 22.52 10.74 -11.40
CA GLU A 620 23.80 11.23 -11.95
C GLU A 620 23.75 12.73 -12.20
N GLU A 621 22.68 13.25 -12.80
CA GLU A 621 22.52 14.70 -13.02
C GLU A 621 22.47 15.50 -11.71
N LYS A 622 21.83 14.97 -10.66
CA LYS A 622 21.79 15.62 -9.34
C LYS A 622 23.18 15.67 -8.69
N ASP A 623 23.92 14.57 -8.74
CA ASP A 623 25.26 14.46 -8.14
C ASP A 623 26.26 15.35 -8.92
N ASN A 624 26.13 15.40 -10.26
CA ASN A 624 26.88 16.32 -11.12
C ASN A 624 26.57 17.78 -10.78
N LYS A 625 25.31 18.16 -10.57
CA LYS A 625 24.94 19.53 -10.14
C LYS A 625 25.60 19.89 -8.80
N GLN A 626 25.60 19.00 -7.83
CA GLN A 626 26.26 19.26 -6.53
C GLN A 626 27.77 19.42 -6.67
N THR A 627 28.39 18.57 -7.49
CA THR A 627 29.84 18.63 -7.77
C THR A 627 30.20 19.95 -8.45
N VAL A 628 29.45 20.36 -9.47
CA VAL A 628 29.60 21.66 -10.14
C VAL A 628 29.48 22.82 -9.16
N MET A 629 28.49 22.81 -8.26
CA MET A 629 28.32 23.87 -7.26
C MET A 629 29.55 24.00 -6.36
N ARG A 630 30.04 22.87 -5.84
CA ARG A 630 31.20 22.83 -4.94
C ARG A 630 32.49 23.24 -5.66
N ASP A 631 32.72 22.70 -6.85
CA ASP A 631 33.98 22.91 -7.57
C ASP A 631 34.04 24.31 -8.17
N LEU A 632 32.90 24.88 -8.58
CA LEU A 632 32.82 26.28 -8.98
C LEU A 632 33.10 27.23 -7.81
N GLU A 633 32.55 26.96 -6.62
CA GLU A 633 32.87 27.76 -5.43
C GLU A 633 34.37 27.72 -5.11
N ARG A 634 35.00 26.54 -5.24
CA ARG A 634 36.45 26.38 -5.11
C ARG A 634 37.19 27.19 -6.19
N TYR A 635 36.74 27.14 -7.43
CA TYR A 635 37.33 27.84 -8.57
C TYR A 635 37.23 29.37 -8.43
N GLU A 636 36.09 29.89 -7.99
CA GLU A 636 35.87 31.32 -7.76
C GLU A 636 36.75 31.88 -6.63
N ASN A 637 36.98 31.08 -5.59
CA ASN A 637 37.79 31.43 -4.44
C ASN A 637 39.30 31.19 -4.63
N LEU A 638 39.70 30.50 -5.69
CA LEU A 638 41.11 30.21 -5.97
C LEU A 638 41.88 31.50 -6.24
N LYS A 639 43.01 31.67 -5.54
CA LYS A 639 43.95 32.78 -5.74
C LYS A 639 45.24 32.21 -6.33
N ILE A 640 45.61 32.69 -7.51
CA ILE A 640 46.84 32.27 -8.18
C ILE A 640 48.04 32.95 -7.49
N ALA A 641 48.82 32.18 -6.74
CA ALA A 641 50.07 32.62 -6.11
C ALA A 641 51.31 31.95 -6.71
N SER A 642 51.15 30.79 -7.33
CA SER A 642 52.20 29.97 -7.94
C SER A 642 51.83 29.58 -9.38
N ILE A 643 52.78 28.99 -10.12
CA ILE A 643 52.50 28.42 -11.45
C ILE A 643 51.65 27.14 -11.33
N GLU A 644 51.77 26.39 -10.23
CA GLU A 644 50.94 25.21 -9.95
C GLU A 644 49.45 25.56 -9.78
N ASP A 645 49.15 26.72 -9.19
CA ASP A 645 47.78 27.20 -9.05
C ASP A 645 47.12 27.48 -10.41
N ILE A 646 47.91 27.84 -11.43
CA ILE A 646 47.41 28.05 -12.80
C ILE A 646 46.95 26.72 -13.39
N PHE A 647 47.74 25.66 -13.24
CA PHE A 647 47.35 24.33 -13.70
C PHE A 647 46.16 23.77 -12.92
N THR A 648 46.10 24.06 -11.62
CA THR A 648 44.93 23.74 -10.79
C THR A 648 43.67 24.45 -11.29
N ALA A 649 43.78 25.74 -11.63
CA ALA A 649 42.69 26.49 -12.25
C ALA A 649 42.27 25.89 -13.61
N ARG A 650 43.22 25.52 -14.47
CA ARG A 650 42.92 24.89 -15.77
C ARG A 650 42.19 23.56 -15.62
N ALA A 651 42.65 22.71 -14.71
CA ALA A 651 42.03 21.43 -14.42
C ALA A 651 40.58 21.61 -13.92
N LEU A 652 40.38 22.43 -12.88
CA LEU A 652 39.06 22.74 -12.35
C LEU A 652 38.13 23.32 -13.42
N PHE A 653 38.63 24.23 -14.26
CA PHE A 653 37.84 24.77 -15.36
C PHE A 653 37.37 23.69 -16.34
N SER A 654 38.26 22.76 -16.72
CA SER A 654 37.93 21.66 -17.63
C SER A 654 36.90 20.71 -17.01
N GLU A 655 37.14 20.27 -15.78
CA GLU A 655 36.27 19.36 -15.03
C GLU A 655 34.86 19.95 -14.86
N ILE A 656 34.76 21.19 -14.40
CA ILE A 656 33.45 21.86 -14.21
C ILE A 656 32.73 22.01 -15.56
N ARG A 657 33.46 22.34 -16.64
CA ARG A 657 32.88 22.50 -17.98
C ARG A 657 32.37 21.17 -18.54
N GLU A 658 33.09 20.08 -18.35
CA GLU A 658 32.67 18.74 -18.77
C GLU A 658 31.40 18.31 -18.03
N LEU A 659 31.38 18.44 -16.70
CA LEU A 659 30.19 18.15 -15.89
C LEU A 659 28.98 19.02 -16.29
N LEU A 660 29.20 20.30 -16.59
CA LEU A 660 28.14 21.19 -17.09
C LEU A 660 27.57 20.73 -18.45
N ASN A 661 28.35 20.02 -19.28
CA ASN A 661 27.84 19.48 -20.55
C ASN A 661 26.93 18.27 -20.36
N GLU A 662 27.12 17.53 -19.27
CA GLU A 662 26.31 16.36 -18.90
C GLU A 662 24.98 16.74 -18.22
N ILE A 663 24.82 17.99 -17.78
CA ILE A 663 23.60 18.50 -17.16
C ILE A 663 22.57 18.90 -18.23
N SER A 664 21.35 18.38 -18.11
CA SER A 664 20.24 18.62 -19.05
C SER A 664 19.41 19.87 -18.72
N ASP A 665 19.43 20.32 -17.47
CA ASP A 665 18.83 21.58 -17.01
C ASP A 665 19.55 22.81 -17.59
N GLU A 666 19.02 23.31 -18.71
CA GLU A 666 19.56 24.46 -19.44
C GLU A 666 19.65 25.73 -18.59
N LYS A 667 18.76 25.92 -17.62
CA LYS A 667 18.79 27.12 -16.76
C LYS A 667 19.96 27.05 -15.78
N PHE A 668 20.13 25.91 -15.12
CA PHE A 668 21.28 25.69 -14.24
C PHE A 668 22.59 25.78 -15.02
N LYS A 669 22.65 25.13 -16.18
CA LYS A 669 23.83 25.13 -17.05
C LYS A 669 24.23 26.54 -17.45
N ALA A 670 23.29 27.35 -17.93
CA ALA A 670 23.56 28.73 -18.34
C ALA A 670 24.09 29.60 -17.17
N GLU A 671 23.46 29.52 -16.00
CA GLU A 671 23.87 30.30 -14.82
C GLU A 671 25.31 29.96 -14.37
N TYR A 672 25.63 28.68 -14.27
CA TYR A 672 26.94 28.24 -13.77
C TYR A 672 28.04 28.36 -14.82
N GLN A 673 27.71 28.23 -16.11
CA GLN A 673 28.63 28.56 -17.19
C GLN A 673 29.01 30.05 -17.14
N GLU A 674 28.05 30.96 -16.97
CA GLU A 674 28.33 32.39 -16.90
C GLU A 674 29.34 32.72 -15.80
N LYS A 675 29.14 32.19 -14.59
CA LYS A 675 30.06 32.34 -13.45
C LYS A 675 31.44 31.75 -13.73
N LEU A 676 31.49 30.53 -14.27
CA LEU A 676 32.73 29.85 -14.63
C LEU A 676 33.56 30.67 -15.62
N PHE A 677 32.94 31.13 -16.70
CA PHE A 677 33.61 31.92 -17.74
C PHE A 677 33.97 33.33 -17.26
N ALA A 678 33.18 33.93 -16.35
CA ALA A 678 33.52 35.22 -15.75
C ALA A 678 34.85 35.12 -14.98
N LYS A 679 34.99 34.10 -14.12
CA LYS A 679 36.22 33.88 -13.37
C LYS A 679 37.40 33.46 -14.26
N GLN A 680 37.15 32.64 -15.29
CA GLN A 680 38.18 32.23 -16.24
C GLN A 680 38.83 33.42 -16.94
N LYS A 681 38.08 34.48 -17.28
CA LYS A 681 38.64 35.69 -17.87
C LYS A 681 39.69 36.36 -16.97
N GLU A 682 39.51 36.32 -15.65
CA GLU A 682 40.50 36.83 -14.70
C GLU A 682 41.78 36.00 -14.74
N PHE A 683 41.65 34.66 -14.72
CA PHE A 683 42.80 33.76 -14.75
C PHE A 683 43.55 33.80 -16.08
N LEU A 684 42.86 33.88 -17.23
CA LEU A 684 43.49 33.99 -18.54
C LEU A 684 44.39 35.24 -18.64
N LYS A 685 43.99 36.35 -18.02
CA LYS A 685 44.82 37.55 -17.98
C LYS A 685 46.10 37.33 -17.16
N ILE A 686 45.99 36.65 -16.01
CA ILE A 686 47.16 36.30 -15.17
C ILE A 686 48.08 35.31 -15.89
N GLU A 687 47.52 34.36 -16.63
CA GLU A 687 48.27 33.41 -17.45
C GLU A 687 49.04 34.11 -18.58
N GLU A 688 48.40 35.08 -19.25
CA GLU A 688 49.04 35.89 -20.28
C GLU A 688 50.21 36.70 -19.73
N ASP A 689 50.03 37.34 -18.57
CA ASP A 689 51.07 38.12 -17.89
C ASP A 689 52.26 37.26 -17.42
N ARG A 690 52.05 35.95 -17.17
CA ARG A 690 53.07 35.01 -16.64
C ARG A 690 53.50 33.94 -17.65
N LYS A 691 53.24 34.16 -18.95
CA LYS A 691 53.44 33.16 -20.00
C LYS A 691 54.85 32.55 -20.03
N ASP A 692 55.88 33.39 -19.90
CA ASP A 692 57.28 32.93 -19.95
C ASP A 692 57.63 32.03 -18.74
N GLU A 693 57.11 32.33 -17.56
CA GLU A 693 57.29 31.50 -16.35
C GLU A 693 56.60 30.15 -16.48
N ILE A 694 55.43 30.11 -17.13
CA ILE A 694 54.69 28.88 -17.42
C ILE A 694 55.48 28.00 -18.41
N GLU A 695 56.02 28.58 -19.47
CA GLU A 695 56.85 27.85 -20.46
C GLU A 695 58.11 27.26 -19.79
N GLU A 696 58.78 28.01 -18.92
CA GLU A 696 59.93 27.50 -18.17
C GLU A 696 59.55 26.37 -17.20
N TYR A 697 58.42 26.50 -16.51
CA TYR A 697 57.91 25.48 -15.60
C TYR A 697 57.56 24.17 -16.34
N LEU A 698 56.88 24.26 -17.48
CA LEU A 698 56.55 23.10 -18.32
C LEU A 698 57.80 22.39 -18.82
N LYS A 699 58.82 23.15 -19.24
CA LYS A 699 60.09 22.58 -19.67
C LYS A 699 60.80 21.82 -18.54
N LYS A 700 60.78 22.36 -17.31
CA LYS A 700 61.34 21.67 -16.13
C LYS A 700 60.58 20.38 -15.81
N GLN A 701 59.25 20.42 -15.87
CA GLN A 701 58.39 19.25 -15.68
C GLN A 701 58.66 18.16 -16.73
N GLU A 702 58.82 18.54 -17.99
CA GLU A 702 59.13 17.59 -19.08
C GLU A 702 60.53 16.97 -18.91
N GLU A 703 61.53 17.76 -18.51
CA GLU A 703 62.87 17.27 -18.18
C GLU A 703 62.87 16.32 -16.96
N GLU A 704 62.04 16.61 -15.95
CA GLU A 704 61.91 15.79 -14.74
C GLU A 704 61.14 14.49 -15.00
N SER A 705 60.05 14.55 -15.79
CA SER A 705 59.31 13.38 -16.27
C SER A 705 60.21 12.46 -17.09
N SER A 706 60.99 13.02 -18.03
CA SER A 706 61.94 12.26 -18.85
C SER A 706 63.02 11.58 -17.99
N ARG A 707 63.48 12.24 -16.92
CA ARG A 707 64.41 11.65 -15.95
C ARG A 707 63.76 10.52 -15.15
N ASN A 708 62.53 10.72 -14.68
CA ASN A 708 61.79 9.71 -13.93
C ASN A 708 61.49 8.46 -14.78
N GLU A 709 61.04 8.63 -16.02
CA GLU A 709 60.85 7.52 -16.98
C GLU A 709 62.17 6.77 -17.19
N SER A 710 63.29 7.47 -17.39
CA SER A 710 64.60 6.83 -17.54
C SER A 710 65.05 6.06 -16.29
N MET A 711 64.71 6.57 -15.09
CA MET A 711 64.97 5.88 -13.83
C MET A 711 64.06 4.66 -13.65
N GLU A 712 62.81 4.75 -14.06
CA GLU A 712 61.84 3.66 -13.96
C GLU A 712 62.17 2.53 -14.94
N GLU A 713 62.54 2.86 -16.19
CA GLU A 713 63.09 1.90 -17.15
C GLU A 713 64.35 1.22 -16.60
N SER A 714 65.25 1.96 -15.94
CA SER A 714 66.45 1.37 -15.33
C SER A 714 66.13 0.39 -14.20
N LYS A 715 65.12 0.70 -13.36
CA LYS A 715 64.64 -0.18 -12.29
C LYS A 715 63.94 -1.42 -12.83
N VAL A 716 63.13 -1.27 -13.88
CA VAL A 716 62.48 -2.41 -14.56
C VAL A 716 63.53 -3.36 -15.09
N LYS A 717 64.55 -2.83 -15.78
CA LYS A 717 65.66 -3.62 -16.35
C LYS A 717 66.48 -4.34 -15.27
N GLU A 718 66.76 -3.67 -14.15
CA GLU A 718 67.43 -4.29 -13.00
C GLU A 718 66.56 -5.41 -12.37
N SER A 719 65.24 -5.23 -12.31
CA SER A 719 64.30 -6.24 -11.82
C SER A 719 64.19 -7.46 -12.76
N GLU A 720 64.20 -7.24 -14.08
CA GLU A 720 64.20 -8.28 -15.09
C GLU A 720 65.50 -9.10 -15.04
N ASP A 721 66.65 -8.43 -14.91
CA ASP A 721 67.96 -9.07 -14.75
C ASP A 721 68.05 -9.87 -13.44
N LYS A 722 67.41 -9.41 -12.36
CA LYS A 722 67.35 -10.14 -11.09
C LYS A 722 66.43 -11.37 -11.19
N THR A 723 65.28 -11.22 -11.84
CA THR A 723 64.33 -12.32 -12.07
C THR A 723 64.93 -13.40 -12.97
N SER A 724 65.58 -13.01 -14.06
CA SER A 724 66.28 -13.92 -14.98
C SER A 724 67.40 -14.69 -14.27
N ARG A 725 68.19 -14.01 -13.41
CA ARG A 725 69.19 -14.67 -12.55
C ARG A 725 68.57 -15.66 -11.56
N ASN A 726 67.45 -15.31 -10.93
CA ASN A 726 66.75 -16.21 -10.00
C ASN A 726 66.20 -17.46 -10.70
N ILE A 727 65.60 -17.31 -11.90
CA ILE A 727 65.09 -18.45 -12.68
C ILE A 727 66.22 -19.42 -13.04
N LYS A 728 67.36 -18.89 -13.52
CA LYS A 728 68.55 -19.71 -13.80
C LYS A 728 69.06 -20.43 -12.56
N ARG A 729 69.02 -19.75 -11.41
CA ARG A 729 69.44 -20.32 -10.11
C ARG A 729 68.52 -21.45 -9.68
N GLU A 730 67.21 -21.27 -9.73
CA GLU A 730 66.23 -22.31 -9.39
C GLU A 730 66.34 -23.52 -10.32
N ALA A 731 66.51 -23.30 -11.62
CA ALA A 731 66.71 -24.38 -12.58
C ALA A 731 67.98 -25.21 -12.28
N PHE A 732 69.07 -24.54 -11.90
CA PHE A 732 70.28 -25.22 -11.44
C PHE A 732 70.04 -25.99 -10.12
N LEU A 733 69.41 -25.37 -9.12
CA LEU A 733 69.14 -26.02 -7.83
C LEU A 733 68.26 -27.26 -7.99
N SER A 734 67.24 -27.20 -8.83
CA SER A 734 66.41 -28.35 -9.18
C SER A 734 67.23 -29.50 -9.76
N SER A 735 68.15 -29.19 -10.69
CA SER A 735 69.04 -30.18 -11.31
C SER A 735 70.04 -30.77 -10.31
N LEU A 736 70.56 -29.93 -9.40
CA LEU A 736 71.42 -30.36 -8.31
C LEU A 736 70.68 -31.29 -7.33
N THR A 737 69.45 -30.96 -6.97
CA THR A 737 68.61 -31.81 -6.12
C THR A 737 68.29 -33.14 -6.79
N ALA A 738 67.97 -33.15 -8.09
CA ALA A 738 67.76 -34.38 -8.85
C ALA A 738 68.99 -35.29 -8.76
N LEU A 739 70.19 -34.76 -8.98
CA LEU A 739 71.45 -35.50 -8.79
C LEU A 739 71.64 -36.00 -7.35
N GLN A 740 71.37 -35.17 -6.36
CA GLN A 740 71.49 -35.55 -4.94
C GLN A 740 70.46 -36.60 -4.52
N SER A 741 69.33 -36.69 -5.20
CA SER A 741 68.28 -37.68 -4.90
C SER A 741 68.57 -39.08 -5.46
N LEU A 742 69.57 -39.22 -6.36
CA LEU A 742 69.94 -40.52 -6.91
C LEU A 742 70.45 -41.48 -5.82
N GLU A 743 69.95 -42.72 -5.86
CA GLU A 743 70.37 -43.82 -4.98
C GLU A 743 71.18 -44.89 -5.73
N TYR A 744 71.12 -44.91 -7.06
CA TYR A 744 71.85 -45.81 -7.96
C TYR A 744 72.25 -45.06 -9.25
N GLN A 745 73.22 -45.60 -9.99
CA GLN A 745 73.56 -45.13 -11.34
C GLN A 745 72.80 -45.93 -12.39
N ASP A 746 72.22 -45.26 -13.38
CA ASP A 746 71.48 -45.83 -14.52
C ASP A 746 71.86 -45.13 -15.85
N GLY A 747 71.14 -45.43 -16.93
CA GLY A 747 71.42 -44.91 -18.28
C GLY A 747 71.34 -43.38 -18.42
N ASP A 748 70.60 -42.70 -17.53
CA ASP A 748 70.36 -41.25 -17.61
C ASP A 748 71.28 -40.46 -16.66
N THR A 749 72.04 -41.14 -15.81
CA THR A 749 72.86 -40.52 -14.76
C THR A 749 73.92 -39.56 -15.31
N GLU A 750 74.65 -39.91 -16.37
CA GLU A 750 75.64 -39.00 -16.97
C GLU A 750 74.98 -37.82 -17.72
N ALA A 751 73.76 -37.99 -18.23
CA ALA A 751 73.00 -36.90 -18.84
C ALA A 751 72.57 -35.86 -17.79
N LEU A 752 72.14 -36.31 -16.61
CA LEU A 752 71.82 -35.42 -15.48
C LEU A 752 73.05 -34.67 -14.94
N ILE A 753 74.22 -35.33 -14.92
CA ILE A 753 75.48 -34.67 -14.55
C ILE A 753 75.84 -33.58 -15.56
N ALA A 754 75.73 -33.88 -16.85
CA ALA A 754 76.02 -32.92 -17.91
C ALA A 754 75.07 -31.70 -17.86
N ASP A 755 73.76 -31.93 -17.68
CA ASP A 755 72.75 -30.86 -17.59
C ASP A 755 72.99 -29.95 -16.38
N ALA A 756 73.30 -30.51 -15.21
CA ALA A 756 73.61 -29.69 -14.02
C ALA A 756 74.92 -28.88 -14.17
N ILE A 757 75.95 -29.44 -14.83
CA ILE A 757 77.19 -28.71 -15.16
C ILE A 757 76.91 -27.57 -16.13
N GLU A 758 76.06 -27.82 -17.14
CA GLU A 758 75.70 -26.81 -18.13
C GLU A 758 74.93 -25.65 -17.49
N ARG A 759 73.91 -25.94 -16.69
CA ARG A 759 73.13 -24.92 -15.97
C ARG A 759 73.96 -24.13 -14.96
N LEU A 760 74.98 -24.74 -14.36
CA LEU A 760 75.90 -24.00 -13.48
C LEU A 760 76.63 -22.88 -14.24
N LYS A 761 76.97 -23.08 -15.52
CA LYS A 761 77.64 -22.04 -16.33
C LYS A 761 76.79 -20.79 -16.49
N ASP A 762 75.46 -20.93 -16.49
CA ASP A 762 74.53 -19.81 -16.57
C ASP A 762 74.54 -18.92 -15.32
N LEU A 763 75.15 -19.40 -14.23
CA LEU A 763 75.35 -18.67 -12.97
C LEU A 763 76.78 -18.09 -12.85
N ASN A 764 77.60 -18.15 -13.90
CA ASN A 764 78.97 -17.66 -13.83
C ASN A 764 79.00 -16.16 -13.47
N GLY A 765 79.77 -15.81 -12.44
CA GLY A 765 79.88 -14.44 -11.92
C GLY A 765 78.82 -14.05 -10.88
N THR A 766 77.88 -14.93 -10.50
CA THR A 766 77.05 -14.70 -9.32
C THR A 766 77.84 -14.94 -8.03
N GLU A 767 77.48 -14.26 -6.94
CA GLU A 767 78.21 -14.35 -5.66
C GLU A 767 78.26 -15.78 -5.08
N ASP A 768 77.24 -16.58 -5.38
CA ASP A 768 77.06 -17.95 -4.91
C ASP A 768 77.63 -19.02 -5.86
N PHE A 769 78.08 -18.65 -7.07
CA PHE A 769 78.60 -19.56 -8.08
C PHE A 769 79.65 -20.52 -7.52
N THR A 770 80.62 -20.00 -6.75
CA THR A 770 81.69 -20.80 -6.14
C THR A 770 81.14 -21.85 -5.16
N SER A 771 80.14 -21.48 -4.35
CA SER A 771 79.52 -22.40 -3.38
C SER A 771 78.71 -23.47 -4.10
N LEU A 772 77.89 -23.08 -5.08
CA LEU A 772 77.08 -23.99 -5.88
C LEU A 772 77.93 -24.95 -6.71
N SER A 773 79.04 -24.47 -7.28
CA SER A 773 80.03 -25.32 -7.97
C SER A 773 80.62 -26.38 -7.05
N GLN A 774 80.98 -26.02 -5.82
CA GLN A 774 81.48 -26.98 -4.84
C GLN A 774 80.41 -28.01 -4.42
N GLN A 775 79.15 -27.58 -4.30
CA GLN A 775 78.04 -28.49 -4.00
C GLN A 775 77.78 -29.47 -5.14
N LEU A 776 77.83 -29.00 -6.39
CA LEU A 776 77.71 -29.85 -7.57
C LEU A 776 78.85 -30.87 -7.65
N GLU A 777 80.11 -30.45 -7.47
CA GLU A 777 81.24 -31.37 -7.45
C GLU A 777 81.09 -32.45 -6.37
N LYS A 778 80.63 -32.08 -5.18
CA LYS A 778 80.33 -33.04 -4.11
C LYS A 778 79.22 -34.01 -4.52
N ALA A 779 78.14 -33.51 -5.12
CA ALA A 779 77.04 -34.34 -5.60
C ALA A 779 77.50 -35.32 -6.69
N ILE A 780 78.23 -34.85 -7.71
CA ILE A 780 78.80 -35.69 -8.78
C ILE A 780 79.72 -36.77 -8.19
N ASN A 781 80.63 -36.39 -7.28
CA ASN A 781 81.56 -37.32 -6.64
C ASN A 781 80.84 -38.37 -5.79
N ARG A 782 79.68 -38.04 -5.20
CA ARG A 782 78.82 -39.00 -4.51
C ARG A 782 78.13 -39.92 -5.52
N VAL A 783 77.46 -39.35 -6.53
CA VAL A 783 76.68 -40.11 -7.52
C VAL A 783 77.54 -41.15 -8.23
N ARG A 784 78.77 -40.80 -8.61
CA ARG A 784 79.74 -41.72 -9.24
C ARG A 784 80.19 -42.89 -8.35
N LYS A 785 79.89 -42.85 -7.04
CA LYS A 785 80.17 -43.92 -6.07
C LYS A 785 78.92 -44.77 -5.75
N LEU A 786 77.75 -44.41 -6.26
CA LEU A 786 76.52 -45.18 -6.07
C LEU A 786 76.58 -46.49 -6.86
N PRO A 787 75.91 -47.57 -6.42
CA PRO A 787 75.85 -48.83 -7.15
C PRO A 787 75.15 -48.64 -8.51
N THR A 788 75.65 -49.30 -9.56
CA THR A 788 75.00 -49.33 -10.87
C THR A 788 73.79 -50.28 -10.86
N ARG A 789 72.66 -49.82 -11.36
CA ARG A 789 71.45 -50.65 -11.47
C ARG A 789 71.62 -51.63 -12.62
N SER A 790 71.96 -52.88 -12.29
CA SER A 790 72.00 -53.98 -13.25
C SER A 790 70.59 -54.27 -13.77
N SER A 791 70.39 -54.16 -15.07
CA SER A 791 69.18 -54.65 -15.75
C SER A 791 69.18 -56.18 -15.75
N ASP A 792 68.58 -56.82 -14.74
CA ASP A 792 68.00 -58.16 -14.92
C ASP A 792 67.02 -58.59 -13.81
N SER A 793 65.87 -59.11 -14.27
CA SER A 793 64.84 -59.91 -13.58
C SER A 793 63.78 -59.25 -12.67
N GLY A 794 62.56 -59.13 -13.19
CA GLY A 794 61.38 -59.76 -12.57
C GLY A 794 60.24 -58.88 -12.02
N SER A 795 59.19 -58.67 -12.84
CA SER A 795 57.75 -58.60 -12.47
C SER A 795 57.33 -57.56 -11.40
N SER A 796 56.58 -56.49 -11.66
CA SER A 796 55.30 -56.40 -12.38
C SER A 796 54.97 -54.92 -12.65
N GLY A 797 54.87 -54.51 -13.92
CA GLY A 797 54.60 -53.13 -14.32
C GLY A 797 53.16 -52.94 -14.76
N GLY A 798 52.40 -52.19 -13.96
CA GLY A 798 51.04 -51.73 -14.27
C GLY A 798 51.03 -50.74 -15.43
N GLY A 799 49.93 -50.80 -16.19
CA GLY A 799 49.65 -49.89 -17.28
C GLY A 799 49.37 -48.46 -16.80
N SER A 800 49.83 -47.51 -17.62
CA SER A 800 49.48 -46.09 -17.63
C SER A 800 47.95 -45.86 -17.68
N PRO A 801 47.41 -44.70 -17.28
CA PRO A 801 47.39 -43.55 -18.21
C PRO A 801 47.49 -42.13 -17.58
N PHE A 802 48.06 -41.21 -18.36
CA PHE A 802 47.66 -39.81 -18.62
C PHE A 802 47.30 -38.80 -17.48
N TYR A 803 48.03 -37.67 -17.53
CA TYR A 803 47.59 -36.25 -17.51
C TYR A 803 46.49 -35.77 -16.53
N ASN A 804 46.86 -34.86 -15.61
CA ASN A 804 46.36 -33.47 -15.49
C ASN A 804 46.82 -32.82 -14.16
N GLY A 805 47.03 -31.50 -14.14
CA GLY A 805 47.14 -30.70 -12.90
C GLY A 805 45.87 -30.82 -12.03
N PRO A 806 45.84 -30.27 -10.79
CA PRO A 806 45.88 -28.82 -10.60
C PRO A 806 46.52 -28.38 -9.26
N GLY A 807 46.51 -27.07 -8.99
CA GLY A 807 46.09 -26.57 -7.68
C GLY A 807 47.19 -26.12 -6.73
N GLU A 808 47.24 -24.81 -6.54
CA GLU A 808 47.84 -24.10 -5.41
C GLU A 808 47.38 -24.70 -4.08
N GLY A 809 48.35 -24.96 -3.20
CA GLY A 809 48.12 -25.39 -1.82
C GLY A 809 48.46 -24.27 -0.85
N ASN A 810 47.46 -23.95 -0.01
CA ASN A 810 47.56 -23.14 1.20
C ASN A 810 48.78 -23.45 2.07
N PHE A 811 49.35 -22.40 2.64
CA PHE A 811 50.18 -22.43 3.85
C PHE A 811 49.29 -22.56 5.11
N PRO A 812 49.73 -23.34 6.12
CA PRO A 812 49.41 -23.04 7.51
C PRO A 812 50.69 -22.85 8.35
N GLY A 813 50.70 -21.83 9.21
CA GLY A 813 51.45 -21.79 10.47
C GLY A 813 50.48 -21.20 11.51
N GLU A 814 50.17 -21.87 12.63
CA GLU A 814 51.01 -21.99 13.85
C GLU A 814 51.56 -20.63 14.29
N ALA A 815 51.51 -20.16 15.53
CA ALA A 815 50.97 -20.54 16.83
C ALA A 815 50.95 -19.17 17.61
N ASP A 816 50.37 -18.92 18.79
CA ASP A 816 50.53 -19.63 20.05
C ASP A 816 49.81 -18.80 21.15
N SER A 817 49.27 -19.49 22.16
CA SER A 817 49.23 -19.12 23.60
C SER A 817 48.50 -17.82 24.04
N GLU A 818 47.83 -17.67 25.17
CA GLU A 818 47.59 -18.50 26.35
C GLU A 818 46.59 -17.75 27.27
N ASN A 819 45.89 -18.51 28.13
CA ASN A 819 45.39 -18.15 29.46
C ASN A 819 44.15 -17.25 29.68
N GLY A 820 43.10 -17.89 30.21
CA GLY A 820 42.50 -17.45 31.48
C GLY A 820 40.98 -17.21 31.50
N PRO A 821 40.18 -18.01 32.23
CA PRO A 821 38.73 -17.90 32.28
C PRO A 821 38.24 -16.96 33.39
N GLY A 822 37.10 -16.29 33.18
CA GLY A 822 36.53 -15.38 34.18
C GLY A 822 35.08 -14.96 33.91
N VAL A 823 34.15 -15.82 34.33
CA VAL A 823 32.90 -15.53 35.06
C VAL A 823 32.08 -14.27 34.70
N SER A 824 30.82 -14.51 34.29
CA SER A 824 29.66 -13.59 34.18
C SER A 824 29.36 -12.80 35.48
N PRO A 825 28.56 -11.72 35.51
CA PRO A 825 27.24 -11.54 34.87
C PRO A 825 27.22 -10.58 33.68
#